data_AF-A0A1V3XXW1-F1
#
_entry.id   AF-A0A1V3XXW1-F1
#
_cell.length_a   1.000
_cell.length_b   1.000
_cell.length_c   1.000
_cell.angle_alpha   90.00
_cell.angle_beta   90.00
_cell.angle_gamma   90.00
#
_symmetry.space_group_name_H-M   'P 1'
#
loop_
_entity.id
_entity.type
_entity.pdbx_description
1 polymer ?
#
loop_
_entity_poly.entity_id
_entity_poly.type
_entity_poly.pdbx_seq_one_letter_code
_entity_poly.pdbx_strand_id
1 'polypeptide(L)'
;MAQPLTEQSNAAAAPLALPKGGGAIRGIGEKFGANPVTGTGSLSIPIPASPGRDGFGPSLTLTYDSGSGNGPFGFGWTLRLASITRRTDRGLPRYRDAAESDVFILADTEDLVPVLTDAGTRFEDRASAPGYVIHRYRPRLEGLFARIERWTRRSDGDVHWRSFSRDNVLTIYGRDDRSRIRDPADRRRIFSWLVSETRDDRGNGILFDYVAENGAGVPLEQVHERNRGDRDDAARSANRYLKRVRYANRTTLLDENGDRPTDLTQANIDSTVWMMEVVFDYDEGHFETLPPAPGVPAREQHTLVRASPQPAHAWAPRPDPFSTFRPGFEVRTVRRCRRALVFHHIPDVAGMAEPVRPGYDGLVAATHFDYNDLDLPASVAVEHAHDGSTRYGSFLCAVTQSGYRHADAPGTELEQSLPPVELRYSRPAIQEAVRQLDAEDIADLPAGLDARRRLVDLDGEGLPGILADEAGWWYYKANLGEGQFGSAAVVSSQPRSGRDRLIDLDGDGRPALVCLDGPVPGYYERAPGAGWENLRAFERLPALVWDDPALRFVDVDGDGRPDVLVTEDEALAWYPFLGDEGFGDRARVPAALNEELGPRVVLADALESIQLADMSGDGLADIVRIRNGDVCYWPNLGYGQFGAKITLDDVAPFDDAEAFDQRRIRLADIDGSGTTDLIYLADDGIRLYFNRSGNSLSEARPLPPLPHLDDVVNVMAADLLGNGTACLVWSSSLPGDAAHRFATST
;
A
#
# COMPACT_ATOMS: atom_id res chain seq x y z
N MET A 1 44.78 5.23 -52.29
CA MET A 1 45.63 5.08 -51.10
C MET A 1 44.88 5.72 -49.94
N ALA A 2 44.23 4.91 -49.11
CA ALA A 2 43.59 5.38 -47.88
C ALA A 2 44.60 5.25 -46.74
N GLN A 3 44.77 6.31 -45.95
CA GLN A 3 45.60 6.29 -44.74
C GLN A 3 44.96 5.38 -43.67
N PRO A 4 45.75 4.60 -42.91
CA PRO A 4 45.21 3.86 -41.79
C PRO A 4 44.94 4.82 -40.62
N LEU A 5 43.72 4.75 -40.08
CA LEU A 5 43.38 5.31 -38.78
C LEU A 5 44.09 4.47 -37.72
N THR A 6 45.16 5.02 -37.14
CA THR A 6 45.71 4.53 -35.87
C THR A 6 44.73 4.87 -34.76
N GLU A 7 43.97 3.89 -34.28
CA GLU A 7 43.34 3.95 -32.97
C GLU A 7 44.44 3.97 -31.90
N GLN A 8 44.71 5.14 -31.33
CA GLN A 8 45.44 5.23 -30.08
C GLN A 8 44.52 4.73 -28.96
N SER A 9 44.69 3.47 -28.55
CA SER A 9 44.10 2.95 -27.32
C SER A 9 44.71 3.68 -26.13
N ASN A 10 44.03 4.72 -25.64
CA ASN A 10 44.45 5.44 -24.44
C ASN A 10 44.00 4.68 -23.17
N ALA A 11 44.40 3.40 -23.06
CA ALA A 11 44.18 2.59 -21.87
C ALA A 11 45.35 2.85 -20.90
N ALA A 12 45.28 3.96 -20.17
CA ALA A 12 46.20 4.17 -19.06
C ALA A 12 45.90 3.15 -17.96
N ALA A 13 46.88 2.33 -17.57
CA ALA A 13 46.77 1.48 -16.40
C ALA A 13 46.50 2.37 -15.17
N ALA A 14 45.41 2.11 -14.45
CA ALA A 14 45.08 2.86 -13.24
C ALA A 14 46.25 2.74 -12.25
N PRO A 15 46.86 3.86 -11.80
CA PRO A 15 47.97 3.78 -10.86
C PRO A 15 47.49 3.23 -9.52
N LEU A 16 48.20 2.22 -9.00
CA LEU A 16 48.00 1.73 -7.63
C LEU A 16 48.39 2.86 -6.66
N ALA A 17 47.42 3.41 -5.96
CA ALA A 17 47.62 4.45 -4.98
C ALA A 17 46.79 4.16 -3.72
N LEU A 18 47.36 4.43 -2.55
CA LEU A 18 46.58 4.43 -1.31
C LEU A 18 45.51 5.54 -1.39
N PRO A 19 44.30 5.29 -0.85
CA PRO A 19 43.30 6.35 -0.74
C PRO A 19 43.89 7.52 0.04
N LYS A 20 43.76 8.72 -0.51
CA LYS A 20 44.17 9.95 0.19
C LYS A 20 43.22 10.13 1.38
N GLY A 21 43.76 10.36 2.57
CA GLY A 21 42.95 10.66 3.74
C GLY A 21 42.03 11.86 3.47
N GLY A 22 40.75 11.71 3.80
CA GLY A 22 39.74 12.75 3.70
C GLY A 22 39.53 13.46 5.05
N GLY A 23 39.31 14.78 5.01
CA GLY A 23 38.97 15.59 6.20
C GLY A 23 37.51 16.07 6.24
N ALA A 24 36.72 15.77 5.21
CA ALA A 24 35.31 16.15 5.16
C ALA A 24 34.43 15.02 5.72
N ILE A 25 33.67 15.31 6.77
CA ILE A 25 32.60 14.44 7.26
C ILE A 25 31.40 14.64 6.34
N ARG A 26 30.84 13.55 5.81
CA ARG A 26 29.63 13.54 4.98
C ARG A 26 28.55 12.72 5.69
N GLY A 27 27.27 13.02 5.38
CA GLY A 27 26.13 12.21 5.82
C GLY A 27 26.10 10.83 5.16
N ILE A 28 24.99 10.12 5.31
CA ILE A 28 24.81 8.76 4.78
C ILE A 28 24.38 8.73 3.30
N GLY A 29 24.31 9.91 2.67
CA GLY A 29 23.96 10.05 1.25
C GLY A 29 22.46 10.26 1.04
N GLU A 30 21.74 10.65 2.09
CA GLU A 30 20.34 11.00 2.08
C GLU A 30 20.05 12.17 1.13
N LYS A 31 18.95 12.07 0.37
CA LYS A 31 18.52 13.12 -0.57
C LYS A 31 17.03 13.34 -0.44
N PHE A 32 16.65 14.59 -0.14
CA PHE A 32 15.27 15.02 -0.15
C PHE A 32 14.93 15.72 -1.47
N GLY A 33 13.72 15.49 -1.96
CA GLY A 33 13.17 16.18 -3.12
C GLY A 33 11.65 16.21 -3.08
N ALA A 34 11.05 17.13 -3.81
CA ALA A 34 9.62 17.12 -4.08
C ALA A 34 9.39 16.59 -5.51
N ASN A 35 8.40 15.73 -5.69
CA ASN A 35 8.00 15.30 -7.01
C ASN A 35 7.20 16.45 -7.67
N PRO A 36 7.67 17.03 -8.78
CA PRO A 36 7.03 18.21 -9.37
C PRO A 36 5.66 17.93 -10.01
N VAL A 37 5.32 16.66 -10.25
CA VAL A 37 4.04 16.27 -10.86
C VAL A 37 3.01 15.93 -9.79
N THR A 38 3.38 15.14 -8.80
CA THR A 38 2.44 14.67 -7.75
C THR A 38 2.39 15.60 -6.54
N GLY A 39 3.38 16.49 -6.38
CA GLY A 39 3.53 17.31 -5.17
C GLY A 39 4.01 16.55 -3.93
N THR A 40 4.26 15.23 -4.04
CA THR A 40 4.68 14.40 -2.91
C THR A 40 6.09 14.71 -2.43
N GLY A 41 6.31 14.61 -1.13
CA GLY A 41 7.65 14.66 -0.53
C GLY A 41 8.35 13.32 -0.70
N SER A 42 9.61 13.36 -1.14
CA SER A 42 10.42 12.16 -1.39
C SER A 42 11.77 12.23 -0.68
N LEU A 43 12.21 11.10 -0.13
CA LEU A 43 13.53 10.96 0.50
C LEU A 43 14.16 9.63 0.05
N SER A 44 15.44 9.62 -0.27
CA SER A 44 16.16 8.38 -0.60
C SER A 44 17.36 8.19 0.32
N ILE A 45 17.50 6.99 0.90
CA ILE A 45 18.64 6.58 1.74
C ILE A 45 19.29 5.33 1.12
N PRO A 46 20.54 5.41 0.64
CA PRO A 46 21.23 4.25 0.08
C PRO A 46 21.60 3.26 1.19
N ILE A 47 21.47 1.95 0.91
CA ILE A 47 22.02 0.89 1.75
C ILE A 47 23.41 0.55 1.18
N PRO A 48 24.50 0.68 1.96
CA PRO A 48 25.86 0.64 1.44
C PRO A 48 26.33 -0.81 1.19
N ALA A 49 25.83 -1.41 0.11
CA ALA A 49 26.41 -2.64 -0.43
C ALA A 49 27.83 -2.35 -0.94
N SER A 50 28.76 -3.28 -0.70
CA SER A 50 30.11 -3.16 -1.25
C SER A 50 30.08 -3.23 -2.78
N PRO A 51 30.93 -2.48 -3.49
CA PRO A 51 30.95 -2.56 -4.95
C PRO A 51 31.49 -3.92 -5.38
N GLY A 52 30.82 -4.55 -6.35
CA GLY A 52 31.32 -5.74 -7.01
C GLY A 52 32.41 -5.41 -8.06
N ARG A 53 32.83 -6.44 -8.80
CA ARG A 53 33.83 -6.28 -9.88
C ARG A 53 33.28 -5.36 -10.96
N ASP A 54 34.09 -4.41 -11.40
CA ASP A 54 33.70 -3.39 -12.39
C ASP A 54 32.44 -2.59 -11.99
N GLY A 55 32.17 -2.49 -10.67
CA GLY A 55 30.98 -1.82 -10.15
C GLY A 55 29.69 -2.64 -10.27
N PHE A 56 29.73 -3.89 -10.75
CA PHE A 56 28.56 -4.75 -10.86
C PHE A 56 28.15 -5.32 -9.49
N GLY A 57 27.21 -4.65 -8.82
CA GLY A 57 26.65 -5.04 -7.53
C GLY A 57 25.22 -4.53 -7.37
N PRO A 58 24.53 -4.93 -6.28
CA PRO A 58 23.16 -4.52 -6.07
C PRO A 58 23.07 -3.03 -5.72
N SER A 59 22.15 -2.31 -6.37
CA SER A 59 21.81 -0.94 -6.01
C SER A 59 20.60 -0.95 -5.08
N LEU A 60 20.87 -0.94 -3.76
CA LEU A 60 19.84 -0.98 -2.74
C LEU A 60 19.59 0.44 -2.21
N THR A 61 18.36 0.92 -2.32
CA THR A 61 17.98 2.25 -1.85
C THR A 61 16.59 2.19 -1.22
N LEU A 62 16.53 2.63 0.03
CA LEU A 62 15.27 2.85 0.72
C LEU A 62 14.71 4.20 0.27
N THR A 63 13.46 4.23 -0.18
CA THR A 63 12.81 5.45 -0.65
C THR A 63 11.51 5.70 0.09
N TYR A 64 11.34 6.94 0.53
CA TYR A 64 10.12 7.49 1.07
C TYR A 64 9.36 8.23 -0.03
N ASP A 65 8.05 8.05 -0.07
CA ASP A 65 7.11 8.93 -0.76
C ASP A 65 5.91 9.18 0.18
N SER A 66 5.55 10.46 0.37
CA SER A 66 4.50 10.84 1.31
C SER A 66 3.09 10.36 0.93
N GLY A 67 2.88 9.93 -0.33
CA GLY A 67 1.62 9.32 -0.78
C GLY A 67 1.64 7.79 -0.75
N SER A 68 2.74 7.16 -0.29
CA SER A 68 2.82 5.70 -0.19
C SER A 68 2.34 5.20 1.18
N GLY A 69 1.61 4.08 1.16
CA GLY A 69 1.08 3.44 2.37
C GLY A 69 2.14 2.69 3.19
N ASN A 70 1.66 1.77 4.02
CA ASN A 70 2.48 0.97 4.92
C ASN A 70 3.23 -0.15 4.18
N GLY A 71 4.35 -0.61 4.75
CA GLY A 71 5.21 -1.61 4.13
C GLY A 71 6.18 -2.28 5.12
N PRO A 72 7.06 -3.18 4.66
CA PRO A 72 8.06 -3.83 5.52
C PRO A 72 9.05 -2.88 6.18
N PHE A 73 9.07 -1.60 5.80
CA PHE A 73 9.92 -0.56 6.38
C PHE A 73 9.12 0.56 7.08
N GLY A 74 7.81 0.38 7.26
CA GLY A 74 6.90 1.40 7.80
C GLY A 74 6.23 2.26 6.72
N PHE A 75 5.36 3.18 7.16
CA PHE A 75 4.61 4.08 6.28
C PHE A 75 5.51 4.93 5.37
N GLY A 76 5.14 5.00 4.09
CA GLY A 76 5.84 5.76 3.07
C GLY A 76 7.13 5.13 2.57
N TRP A 77 7.71 4.16 3.29
CA TRP A 77 9.04 3.61 3.02
C TRP A 77 8.98 2.29 2.26
N THR A 78 9.68 2.26 1.13
CA THR A 78 9.84 1.07 0.29
C THR A 78 11.30 0.85 -0.08
N LEU A 79 11.74 -0.41 -0.18
CA LEU A 79 13.02 -0.75 -0.77
C LEU A 79 12.84 -0.90 -2.27
N ARG A 80 13.48 -0.04 -3.08
CA ARG A 80 13.36 -0.10 -4.54
C ARG A 80 14.06 -1.34 -5.09
N LEU A 81 13.27 -2.33 -5.48
CA LEU A 81 13.69 -3.50 -6.22
C LEU A 81 12.89 -3.60 -7.51
N ALA A 82 13.52 -4.08 -8.57
CA ALA A 82 12.80 -4.28 -9.82
C ALA A 82 11.82 -5.45 -9.69
N SER A 83 10.60 -5.25 -10.16
CA SER A 83 9.54 -6.26 -10.20
C SER A 83 8.69 -6.05 -11.45
N ILE A 84 7.92 -7.07 -11.83
CA ILE A 84 6.81 -6.91 -12.76
C ILE A 84 5.54 -7.24 -11.99
N THR A 85 4.61 -6.32 -11.92
CA THR A 85 3.40 -6.42 -11.08
C THR A 85 2.17 -6.13 -11.91
N ARG A 86 1.05 -6.80 -11.62
CA ARG A 86 -0.23 -6.47 -12.25
C ARG A 86 -0.76 -5.15 -11.67
N ARG A 87 -1.25 -4.28 -12.55
CA ARG A 87 -1.83 -3.00 -12.16
C ARG A 87 -3.19 -3.20 -11.47
N THR A 88 -3.50 -2.33 -10.50
CA THR A 88 -4.70 -2.44 -9.63
C THR A 88 -5.43 -1.11 -9.40
N ASP A 89 -4.99 -0.01 -9.99
CA ASP A 89 -5.55 1.35 -9.81
C ASP A 89 -6.67 1.68 -10.82
N ARG A 90 -6.91 0.77 -11.78
CA ARG A 90 -7.91 0.91 -12.86
C ARG A 90 -8.64 -0.42 -13.05
N GLY A 91 -8.97 -1.08 -11.94
CA GLY A 91 -9.57 -2.39 -11.87
C GLY A 91 -8.62 -3.44 -11.31
N LEU A 92 -9.17 -4.38 -10.53
CA LEU A 92 -8.40 -5.46 -9.92
C LEU A 92 -8.05 -6.56 -10.93
N PRO A 93 -6.97 -7.34 -10.74
CA PRO A 93 -6.55 -8.33 -11.73
C PRO A 93 -7.56 -9.48 -11.88
N ARG A 94 -7.90 -9.83 -13.13
CA ARG A 94 -8.79 -10.97 -13.44
C ARG A 94 -8.03 -12.26 -13.70
N TYR A 95 -6.71 -12.20 -13.89
CA TYR A 95 -5.83 -13.33 -14.16
C TYR A 95 -6.20 -14.12 -15.43
N ARG A 96 -6.87 -13.50 -16.40
CA ARG A 96 -7.24 -14.11 -17.68
C ARG A 96 -6.22 -13.76 -18.76
N ASP A 97 -4.99 -14.23 -18.57
CA ASP A 97 -3.83 -13.87 -19.39
C ASP A 97 -4.01 -14.16 -20.90
N ALA A 98 -4.74 -15.21 -21.26
CA ALA A 98 -5.05 -15.50 -22.67
C ALA A 98 -5.81 -14.35 -23.35
N ALA A 99 -6.68 -13.66 -22.60
CA ALA A 99 -7.46 -12.52 -23.04
C ALA A 99 -6.76 -11.16 -22.83
N GLU A 100 -5.57 -11.11 -22.20
CA GLU A 100 -4.91 -9.87 -21.70
C GLU A 100 -5.88 -8.99 -20.93
N SER A 101 -6.59 -9.59 -19.97
CA SER A 101 -7.48 -8.82 -19.11
C SER A 101 -6.74 -7.84 -18.20
N ASP A 102 -5.45 -8.06 -17.97
CA ASP A 102 -4.68 -7.34 -16.96
C ASP A 102 -3.50 -6.61 -17.60
N VAL A 103 -3.18 -5.43 -17.06
CA VAL A 103 -2.00 -4.64 -17.44
C VAL A 103 -0.86 -4.95 -16.48
N PHE A 104 0.36 -5.06 -17.00
CA PHE A 104 1.56 -5.26 -16.19
C PHE A 104 2.34 -3.96 -16.09
N ILE A 105 3.01 -3.72 -14.96
CA ILE A 105 3.90 -2.59 -14.73
C ILE A 105 5.30 -3.11 -14.45
N LEU A 106 6.33 -2.51 -15.05
CA LEU A 106 7.73 -2.77 -14.71
C LEU A 106 8.23 -1.72 -13.71
N ALA A 107 8.74 -2.19 -12.56
CA ALA A 107 9.36 -1.37 -11.51
C ALA A 107 8.48 -0.19 -11.04
N ASP A 108 7.16 -0.41 -10.98
CA ASP A 108 6.15 0.54 -10.51
C ASP A 108 6.06 1.87 -11.29
N THR A 109 6.59 1.95 -12.52
CA THR A 109 6.60 3.21 -13.29
C THR A 109 5.93 3.16 -14.66
N GLU A 110 5.92 2.01 -15.36
CA GLU A 110 5.52 1.97 -16.77
C GLU A 110 4.56 0.82 -17.10
N ASP A 111 3.40 1.16 -17.68
CA ASP A 111 2.46 0.23 -18.29
C ASP A 111 3.16 -0.57 -19.41
N LEU A 112 3.12 -1.88 -19.32
CA LEU A 112 3.59 -2.78 -20.37
C LEU A 112 2.44 -3.13 -21.32
N VAL A 113 2.71 -3.02 -22.61
CA VAL A 113 1.80 -3.42 -23.68
C VAL A 113 2.44 -4.52 -24.53
N PRO A 114 1.66 -5.51 -25.02
CA PRO A 114 2.18 -6.56 -25.86
C PRO A 114 2.70 -5.98 -27.19
N VAL A 115 3.83 -6.48 -27.65
CA VAL A 115 4.34 -6.19 -28.99
C VAL A 115 3.51 -6.97 -30.01
N LEU A 116 3.01 -6.29 -31.03
CA LEU A 116 2.23 -6.88 -32.11
C LEU A 116 3.12 -7.12 -33.34
N THR A 117 2.78 -8.15 -34.11
CA THR A 117 3.30 -8.39 -35.47
C THR A 117 2.63 -7.45 -36.47
N ASP A 118 3.14 -7.40 -37.70
CA ASP A 118 2.54 -6.62 -38.79
C ASP A 118 1.09 -7.03 -39.11
N ALA A 119 0.69 -8.26 -38.74
CA ALA A 119 -0.67 -8.77 -38.89
C ALA A 119 -1.60 -8.35 -37.73
N GLY A 120 -1.12 -7.57 -36.76
CA GLY A 120 -1.88 -7.14 -35.58
C GLY A 120 -2.06 -8.21 -34.50
N THR A 121 -1.48 -9.40 -34.68
CA THR A 121 -1.47 -10.47 -33.67
C THR A 121 -0.28 -10.30 -32.72
N ARG A 122 -0.33 -10.87 -31.52
CA ARG A 122 0.78 -10.78 -30.57
C ARG A 122 2.03 -11.46 -31.13
N PHE A 123 3.18 -10.84 -30.85
CA PHE A 123 4.46 -11.49 -31.05
C PHE A 123 4.50 -12.78 -30.21
N GLU A 124 4.89 -13.88 -30.85
CA GLU A 124 5.03 -15.18 -30.22
C GLU A 124 6.27 -15.87 -30.79
N ASP A 125 7.18 -16.29 -29.91
CA ASP A 125 8.36 -17.06 -30.26
C ASP A 125 8.35 -18.41 -29.52
N ARG A 126 8.39 -19.49 -30.30
CA ARG A 126 8.46 -20.88 -29.82
C ARG A 126 9.76 -21.58 -30.22
N ALA A 127 10.62 -20.90 -30.95
CA ALA A 127 11.79 -21.48 -31.60
C ALA A 127 13.07 -21.18 -30.82
N SER A 128 13.23 -19.96 -30.30
CA SER A 128 14.49 -19.53 -29.67
C SER A 128 14.81 -20.25 -28.36
N ALA A 129 13.80 -20.74 -27.64
CA ALA A 129 13.98 -21.52 -26.43
C ALA A 129 13.01 -22.72 -26.41
N PRO A 130 13.48 -23.92 -26.80
CA PRO A 130 12.68 -25.12 -26.80
C PRO A 130 12.02 -25.36 -25.42
N GLY A 131 10.71 -25.62 -25.41
CA GLY A 131 9.94 -25.83 -24.18
C GLY A 131 9.23 -24.58 -23.64
N TYR A 132 9.45 -23.41 -24.22
CA TYR A 132 8.79 -22.16 -23.85
C TYR A 132 7.97 -21.56 -25.00
N VAL A 133 7.00 -20.72 -24.63
CA VAL A 133 6.36 -19.74 -25.51
C VAL A 133 6.73 -18.36 -24.95
N ILE A 134 7.29 -17.51 -25.81
CA ILE A 134 7.79 -16.19 -25.42
C ILE A 134 6.93 -15.12 -26.09
N HIS A 135 6.38 -14.22 -25.27
CA HIS A 135 5.70 -13.01 -25.72
C HIS A 135 6.54 -11.79 -25.39
N ARG A 136 6.65 -10.84 -26.32
CA ARG A 136 7.38 -9.58 -26.10
C ARG A 136 6.43 -8.49 -25.64
N TYR A 137 6.92 -7.68 -24.71
CA TYR A 137 6.26 -6.48 -24.21
C TYR A 137 7.18 -5.29 -24.38
N ARG A 138 6.59 -4.10 -24.32
CA ARG A 138 7.30 -2.82 -24.27
C ARG A 138 6.55 -1.85 -23.35
N PRO A 139 7.23 -0.87 -22.74
CA PRO A 139 6.57 0.25 -22.10
C PRO A 139 5.62 0.97 -23.06
N ARG A 140 4.50 1.48 -22.55
CA ARG A 140 3.59 2.35 -23.31
C ARG A 140 4.30 3.64 -23.70
N LEU A 141 5.13 4.18 -22.82
CA LEU A 141 6.05 5.29 -23.07
C LEU A 141 7.48 4.75 -23.07
N GLU A 142 8.08 4.63 -24.26
CA GLU A 142 9.42 4.04 -24.38
C GLU A 142 10.51 4.97 -23.86
N GLY A 143 11.41 4.44 -23.04
CA GLY A 143 12.55 5.18 -22.49
C GLY A 143 13.72 4.30 -22.04
N LEU A 144 13.44 3.04 -21.68
CA LEU A 144 14.46 2.07 -21.27
C LEU A 144 15.17 1.44 -22.46
N PHE A 145 14.49 1.34 -23.62
CA PHE A 145 14.94 0.58 -24.78
C PHE A 145 15.36 -0.86 -24.41
N ALA A 146 14.70 -1.41 -23.39
CA ALA A 146 14.95 -2.75 -22.89
C ALA A 146 14.09 -3.77 -23.65
N ARG A 147 14.63 -4.95 -23.92
CA ARG A 147 13.84 -6.06 -24.45
C ARG A 147 13.17 -6.77 -23.28
N ILE A 148 11.83 -6.69 -23.20
CA ILE A 148 11.04 -7.28 -22.13
C ILE A 148 10.25 -8.48 -22.67
N GLU A 149 10.36 -9.61 -21.99
CA GLU A 149 9.82 -10.89 -22.44
C GLU A 149 9.10 -11.63 -21.31
N ARG A 150 7.88 -12.08 -21.60
CA ARG A 150 7.12 -13.02 -20.78
C ARG A 150 7.37 -14.43 -21.30
N TRP A 151 7.87 -15.31 -20.45
CA TRP A 151 8.24 -16.68 -20.79
C TRP A 151 7.25 -17.64 -20.12
N THR A 152 6.51 -18.40 -20.92
CA THR A 152 5.55 -19.39 -20.45
C THR A 152 6.05 -20.79 -20.76
N ARG A 153 6.27 -21.61 -19.74
CA ARG A 153 6.72 -22.99 -19.89
C ARG A 153 5.60 -23.86 -20.45
N ARG A 154 5.86 -24.62 -21.51
CA ARG A 154 4.83 -25.41 -22.23
C ARG A 154 4.36 -26.65 -21.46
N SER A 155 5.14 -27.16 -20.52
CA SER A 155 4.80 -28.39 -19.79
C SER A 155 3.68 -28.19 -18.76
N ASP A 156 3.60 -27.02 -18.14
CA ASP A 156 2.69 -26.75 -17.02
C ASP A 156 2.11 -25.33 -17.00
N GLY A 157 2.52 -24.47 -17.93
CA GLY A 157 2.05 -23.09 -18.02
C GLY A 157 2.71 -22.15 -17.02
N ASP A 158 3.80 -22.55 -16.35
CA ASP A 158 4.50 -21.68 -15.41
C ASP A 158 5.10 -20.45 -16.11
N VAL A 159 5.03 -19.29 -15.46
CA VAL A 159 5.41 -18.01 -16.07
C VAL A 159 6.49 -17.32 -15.26
N HIS A 160 7.53 -16.88 -15.96
CA HIS A 160 8.52 -15.92 -15.45
C HIS A 160 8.76 -14.83 -16.50
N TRP A 161 9.40 -13.74 -16.09
CA TRP A 161 9.73 -12.63 -16.98
C TRP A 161 11.23 -12.42 -17.08
N ARG A 162 11.66 -11.83 -18.20
CA ARG A 162 13.04 -11.43 -18.45
C ARG A 162 13.09 -10.02 -19.05
N SER A 163 14.08 -9.24 -18.63
CA SER A 163 14.43 -7.99 -19.30
C SER A 163 15.91 -7.99 -19.67
N PHE A 164 16.22 -7.41 -20.83
CA PHE A 164 17.60 -7.17 -21.27
C PHE A 164 17.78 -5.67 -21.43
N SER A 165 18.69 -5.08 -20.65
CA SER A 165 19.04 -3.66 -20.79
C SER A 165 19.86 -3.40 -22.06
N ARG A 166 20.00 -2.12 -22.43
CA ARG A 166 20.90 -1.68 -23.51
C ARG A 166 22.36 -2.06 -23.28
N ASP A 167 22.75 -2.24 -22.02
CA ASP A 167 24.10 -2.61 -21.58
C ASP A 167 24.27 -4.14 -21.51
N ASN A 168 23.35 -4.89 -22.14
CA ASN A 168 23.33 -6.34 -22.21
C ASN A 168 23.22 -7.04 -20.84
N VAL A 169 22.67 -6.35 -19.83
CA VAL A 169 22.39 -6.93 -18.51
C VAL A 169 21.04 -7.65 -18.58
N LEU A 170 21.03 -8.93 -18.22
CA LEU A 170 19.82 -9.74 -18.08
C LEU A 170 19.32 -9.65 -16.65
N THR A 171 18.03 -9.36 -16.49
CA THR A 171 17.31 -9.48 -15.23
C THR A 171 16.18 -10.51 -15.39
N ILE A 172 16.06 -11.44 -14.44
CA ILE A 172 14.98 -12.44 -14.38
C ILE A 172 14.07 -12.10 -13.21
N TYR A 173 12.76 -12.18 -13.43
CA TYR A 173 11.74 -11.90 -12.43
C TYR A 173 10.86 -13.12 -12.20
N GLY A 174 10.59 -13.43 -10.93
CA GLY A 174 9.78 -14.55 -10.49
C GLY A 174 10.21 -15.86 -11.14
N ARG A 175 11.50 -16.20 -11.03
CA ARG A 175 12.05 -17.46 -11.54
C ARG A 175 11.34 -18.67 -10.93
N ASP A 176 10.94 -18.54 -9.68
CA ASP A 176 10.32 -19.60 -8.89
C ASP A 176 9.25 -19.04 -7.93
N ASP A 177 8.65 -19.94 -7.15
CA ASP A 177 7.63 -19.60 -6.17
C ASP A 177 8.09 -18.67 -5.05
N ARG A 178 9.39 -18.64 -4.75
CA ARG A 178 9.95 -17.83 -3.66
C ARG A 178 10.02 -16.37 -4.09
N SER A 179 10.22 -16.11 -5.37
CA SER A 179 10.31 -14.78 -5.96
C SER A 179 9.00 -14.27 -6.58
N ARG A 180 7.85 -14.76 -6.09
CA ARG A 180 6.51 -14.39 -6.59
C ARG A 180 5.54 -14.12 -5.45
N ILE A 181 4.72 -13.08 -5.59
CA ILE A 181 3.50 -12.86 -4.81
C ILE A 181 2.34 -13.42 -5.64
N ARG A 182 1.60 -14.38 -5.09
CA ARG A 182 0.52 -15.09 -5.82
C ARG A 182 -0.54 -15.59 -4.85
N ASP A 183 -1.70 -15.93 -5.39
CA ASP A 183 -2.77 -16.58 -4.66
C ASP A 183 -2.28 -17.93 -4.10
N PRO A 184 -2.34 -18.14 -2.78
CA PRO A 184 -2.02 -19.44 -2.18
C PRO A 184 -2.94 -20.57 -2.62
N ALA A 185 -4.20 -20.27 -2.94
CA ALA A 185 -5.20 -21.26 -3.35
C ALA A 185 -5.09 -21.61 -4.85
N ASP A 186 -4.64 -20.68 -5.70
CA ASP A 186 -4.37 -20.93 -7.12
C ASP A 186 -3.01 -20.41 -7.57
N ARG A 187 -2.08 -21.34 -7.76
CA ARG A 187 -0.70 -21.07 -8.18
C ARG A 187 -0.59 -20.33 -9.53
N ARG A 188 -1.63 -20.34 -10.36
CA ARG A 188 -1.66 -19.66 -11.66
C ARG A 188 -1.93 -18.15 -11.52
N ARG A 189 -2.55 -17.72 -10.42
CA ARG A 189 -2.85 -16.31 -10.14
C ARG A 189 -1.65 -15.61 -9.54
N ILE A 190 -0.62 -15.35 -10.35
CA ILE A 190 0.58 -14.62 -9.94
C ILE A 190 0.33 -13.12 -10.07
N PHE A 191 0.41 -12.40 -8.94
CA PHE A 191 0.22 -10.96 -8.86
C PHE A 191 1.50 -10.19 -9.20
N SER A 192 2.63 -10.58 -8.61
CA SER A 192 3.92 -9.93 -8.82
C SER A 192 5.05 -10.94 -8.99
N TRP A 193 5.94 -10.65 -9.94
CA TRP A 193 7.20 -11.35 -10.20
C TRP A 193 8.34 -10.45 -9.72
N LEU A 194 8.96 -10.83 -8.61
CA LEU A 194 10.06 -10.09 -7.97
C LEU A 194 11.38 -10.44 -8.67
N VAL A 195 12.33 -9.49 -8.77
CA VAL A 195 13.67 -9.78 -9.29
C VAL A 195 14.27 -10.98 -8.57
N SER A 196 14.69 -11.99 -9.32
CA SER A 196 15.34 -13.19 -8.77
C SER A 196 16.84 -13.16 -8.99
N GLU A 197 17.26 -12.56 -10.11
CA GLU A 197 18.61 -12.69 -10.62
C GLU A 197 18.94 -11.56 -11.60
N THR A 198 20.17 -11.06 -11.53
CA THR A 198 20.76 -10.16 -12.53
C THR A 198 22.11 -10.69 -12.98
N ARG A 199 22.39 -10.69 -14.29
CA ARG A 199 23.66 -11.15 -14.87
C ARG A 199 24.15 -10.23 -15.98
N ASP A 200 25.43 -9.88 -15.94
CA ASP A 200 26.08 -9.21 -17.08
C ASP A 200 26.56 -10.22 -18.13
N ASP A 201 27.27 -9.72 -19.15
CA ASP A 201 27.89 -10.50 -20.22
C ASP A 201 29.36 -10.87 -19.93
N ARG A 202 29.87 -10.55 -18.74
CA ARG A 202 31.24 -10.83 -18.28
C ARG A 202 31.27 -11.96 -17.25
N GLY A 203 30.11 -12.51 -16.89
CA GLY A 203 29.96 -13.62 -15.97
C GLY A 203 29.78 -13.22 -14.51
N ASN A 204 29.49 -11.96 -14.22
CA ASN A 204 29.11 -11.51 -12.89
C ASN A 204 27.60 -11.68 -12.69
N GLY A 205 27.20 -12.09 -11.48
CA GLY A 205 25.81 -12.31 -11.10
C GLY A 205 25.44 -11.64 -9.79
N ILE A 206 24.13 -11.43 -9.62
CA ILE A 206 23.48 -11.03 -8.38
C ILE A 206 22.26 -11.94 -8.21
N LEU A 207 22.11 -12.58 -7.06
CA LEU A 207 20.96 -13.40 -6.70
C LEU A 207 20.18 -12.76 -5.55
N PHE A 208 18.85 -12.80 -5.66
CA PHE A 208 17.92 -12.25 -4.69
C PHE A 208 17.09 -13.38 -4.11
N ASP A 209 17.30 -13.67 -2.82
CA ASP A 209 16.57 -14.71 -2.12
C ASP A 209 15.48 -14.09 -1.25
N TYR A 210 14.28 -14.67 -1.33
CA TYR A 210 13.12 -14.23 -0.57
C TYR A 210 12.64 -15.31 0.39
N VAL A 211 12.03 -14.87 1.48
CA VAL A 211 11.27 -15.72 2.40
C VAL A 211 9.78 -15.42 2.25
N ALA A 212 8.96 -16.47 2.30
CA ALA A 212 7.51 -16.34 2.31
C ALA A 212 7.01 -16.01 3.72
N GLU A 213 5.96 -15.21 3.80
CA GLU A 213 5.25 -14.97 5.05
C GLU A 213 4.73 -16.29 5.67
N ASN A 214 4.63 -16.31 7.00
CA ASN A 214 4.09 -17.42 7.78
C ASN A 214 3.53 -16.93 9.13
N GLY A 215 2.91 -17.83 9.90
CA GLY A 215 2.37 -17.51 11.23
C GLY A 215 3.39 -17.54 12.38
N ALA A 216 4.71 -17.61 12.13
CA ALA A 216 5.67 -17.72 13.23
C ALA A 216 5.70 -16.44 14.09
N GLY A 217 5.57 -16.58 15.40
CA GLY A 217 5.51 -15.44 16.32
C GLY A 217 4.18 -14.66 16.30
N VAL A 218 3.23 -15.03 15.43
CA VAL A 218 1.89 -14.40 15.39
C VAL A 218 1.03 -14.95 16.54
N PRO A 219 0.35 -14.11 17.32
CA PRO A 219 -0.61 -14.54 18.35
C PRO A 219 -1.90 -15.08 17.72
N LEU A 220 -1.92 -16.36 17.33
CA LEU A 220 -3.04 -16.98 16.61
C LEU A 220 -4.34 -17.11 17.43
N GLU A 221 -4.27 -16.90 18.74
CA GLU A 221 -5.43 -16.85 19.63
C GLU A 221 -6.27 -15.58 19.49
N GLN A 222 -5.72 -14.53 18.86
CA GLN A 222 -6.44 -13.30 18.54
C GLN A 222 -7.58 -13.60 17.57
N VAL A 223 -8.74 -12.98 17.79
CA VAL A 223 -9.97 -13.29 17.06
C VAL A 223 -9.83 -12.90 15.60
N HIS A 224 -9.16 -11.79 15.29
CA HIS A 224 -8.94 -11.36 13.91
C HIS A 224 -8.09 -12.35 13.10
N GLU A 225 -7.29 -13.20 13.74
CA GLU A 225 -6.44 -14.21 13.07
C GLU A 225 -7.16 -15.55 12.80
N ARG A 226 -8.35 -15.76 13.38
CA ARG A 226 -9.09 -17.04 13.33
C ARG A 226 -9.28 -17.59 11.91
N ASN A 227 -9.60 -16.72 10.96
CA ASN A 227 -9.95 -17.11 9.59
C ASN A 227 -8.76 -17.00 8.61
N ARG A 228 -7.53 -16.83 9.12
CA ARG A 228 -6.29 -16.80 8.33
C ARG A 228 -5.50 -18.12 8.35
N GLY A 229 -6.08 -19.17 8.92
CA GLY A 229 -5.48 -20.50 9.04
C GLY A 229 -4.43 -20.61 10.15
N ASP A 230 -3.98 -21.85 10.38
CA ASP A 230 -2.97 -22.17 11.38
C ASP A 230 -1.58 -21.61 11.02
N ARG A 231 -0.60 -21.77 11.94
CA ARG A 231 0.76 -21.24 11.82
C ARG A 231 1.44 -21.51 10.46
N ASP A 232 1.33 -22.74 9.98
CA ASP A 232 2.01 -23.23 8.77
C ASP A 232 1.05 -23.35 7.57
N ASP A 233 -0.12 -22.73 7.65
CA ASP A 233 -1.10 -22.75 6.56
C ASP A 233 -0.58 -22.00 5.33
N ALA A 234 -0.79 -22.58 4.15
CA ALA A 234 -0.39 -21.98 2.89
C ALA A 234 -1.07 -20.62 2.65
N ALA A 235 -2.27 -20.39 3.18
CA ALA A 235 -2.99 -19.12 3.08
C ALA A 235 -2.16 -17.92 3.58
N ARG A 236 -1.28 -18.13 4.57
CA ARG A 236 -0.40 -17.09 5.12
C ARG A 236 0.82 -16.78 4.25
N SER A 237 1.06 -17.58 3.21
CA SER A 237 2.30 -17.56 2.43
C SER A 237 2.22 -16.72 1.16
N ALA A 238 1.28 -15.79 1.03
CA ALA A 238 1.17 -14.94 -0.16
C ALA A 238 2.31 -13.93 -0.27
N ASN A 239 2.65 -13.25 0.82
CA ASN A 239 3.61 -12.14 0.84
C ASN A 239 5.08 -12.63 0.82
N ARG A 240 6.00 -11.75 0.41
CA ARG A 240 7.43 -12.04 0.26
C ARG A 240 8.30 -10.94 0.84
N TYR A 241 9.38 -11.36 1.49
CA TYR A 241 10.39 -10.47 2.06
C TYR A 241 11.75 -10.77 1.46
N LEU A 242 12.45 -9.75 0.96
CA LEU A 242 13.83 -9.91 0.51
C LEU A 242 14.66 -10.30 1.72
N LYS A 243 15.29 -11.47 1.65
CA LYS A 243 16.05 -12.02 2.77
C LYS A 243 17.54 -11.86 2.58
N ARG A 244 18.04 -12.16 1.37
CA ARG A 244 19.47 -12.10 1.02
C ARG A 244 19.69 -11.59 -0.38
N VAL A 245 20.80 -10.87 -0.57
CA VAL A 245 21.34 -10.52 -1.88
C VAL A 245 22.78 -11.00 -1.95
N ARG A 246 23.05 -11.98 -2.81
CA ARG A 246 24.39 -12.59 -2.98
C ARG A 246 24.99 -12.12 -4.30
N TYR A 247 26.23 -11.65 -4.27
CA TYR A 247 26.92 -11.13 -5.44
C TYR A 247 28.45 -11.26 -5.31
N ALA A 248 29.17 -10.76 -6.30
CA ALA A 248 30.62 -10.94 -6.41
C ALA A 248 31.00 -12.44 -6.39
N ASN A 249 30.39 -13.20 -7.29
CA ASN A 249 30.72 -14.60 -7.52
C ASN A 249 32.22 -14.77 -7.83
N ARG A 250 32.86 -15.73 -7.17
CA ARG A 250 34.30 -16.01 -7.32
C ARG A 250 34.63 -16.60 -8.69
N THR A 251 33.78 -17.51 -9.17
CA THR A 251 33.87 -18.17 -10.46
C THR A 251 32.88 -17.55 -11.44
N THR A 252 33.29 -17.42 -12.71
CA THR A 252 32.41 -16.89 -13.76
C THR A 252 31.12 -17.72 -13.89
N LEU A 253 30.00 -17.05 -14.15
CA LEU A 253 28.71 -17.68 -14.46
C LEU A 253 28.50 -17.90 -15.97
N LEU A 254 29.53 -17.65 -16.78
CA LEU A 254 29.54 -18.02 -18.19
C LEU A 254 29.72 -19.54 -18.32
N ASP A 255 29.19 -20.09 -19.41
CA ASP A 255 29.40 -21.50 -19.74
C ASP A 255 30.81 -21.75 -20.32
N GLU A 256 31.07 -22.98 -20.73
CA GLU A 256 32.36 -23.41 -21.30
C GLU A 256 32.76 -22.68 -22.59
N ASN A 257 31.78 -22.10 -23.32
CA ASN A 257 32.02 -21.30 -24.51
C ASN A 257 32.24 -19.82 -24.20
N GLY A 258 32.09 -19.42 -22.93
CA GLY A 258 32.14 -18.02 -22.52
C GLY A 258 30.81 -17.28 -22.75
N ASP A 259 29.72 -18.00 -22.99
CA ASP A 259 28.40 -17.41 -23.20
C ASP A 259 27.60 -17.39 -21.89
N ARG A 260 26.71 -16.40 -21.74
CA ARG A 260 25.76 -16.38 -20.61
C ARG A 260 24.72 -17.48 -20.83
N PRO A 261 24.62 -18.49 -19.94
CA PRO A 261 23.65 -19.56 -20.11
C PRO A 261 22.22 -19.01 -20.04
N THR A 262 21.28 -19.65 -20.72
CA THR A 262 19.87 -19.20 -20.71
C THR A 262 19.32 -19.17 -19.28
N ASP A 263 19.61 -20.22 -18.51
CA ASP A 263 19.17 -20.42 -17.13
C ASP A 263 20.32 -20.96 -16.27
N LEU A 264 20.43 -20.49 -15.03
CA LEU A 264 21.32 -21.12 -14.04
C LEU A 264 20.63 -22.35 -13.43
N THR A 265 21.32 -23.48 -13.43
CA THR A 265 20.84 -24.65 -12.67
C THR A 265 21.09 -24.46 -11.18
N GLN A 266 20.34 -25.17 -10.33
CA GLN A 266 20.60 -25.15 -8.88
C GLN A 266 22.04 -25.59 -8.57
N ALA A 267 22.59 -26.56 -9.32
CA ALA A 267 23.98 -26.97 -9.19
C ALA A 267 24.97 -25.84 -9.52
N ASN A 268 24.67 -24.98 -10.52
CA ASN A 268 25.50 -23.79 -10.79
C ASN A 268 25.47 -22.81 -9.61
N ILE A 269 24.29 -22.59 -9.04
CA ILE A 269 24.12 -21.67 -7.90
C ILE A 269 24.84 -22.20 -6.66
N ASP A 270 24.64 -23.48 -6.32
CA ASP A 270 25.19 -24.11 -5.11
C ASP A 270 26.72 -24.27 -5.15
N SER A 271 27.29 -24.45 -6.35
CA SER A 271 28.74 -24.52 -6.55
C SER A 271 29.41 -23.14 -6.60
N THR A 272 28.63 -22.06 -6.76
CA THR A 272 29.16 -20.70 -6.82
C THR A 272 29.48 -20.19 -5.42
N VAL A 273 30.75 -19.82 -5.21
CA VAL A 273 31.16 -19.12 -3.99
C VAL A 273 30.88 -17.63 -4.17
N TRP A 274 29.96 -17.10 -3.36
CA TRP A 274 29.60 -15.69 -3.31
C TRP A 274 30.46 -14.98 -2.27
N MET A 275 31.23 -13.97 -2.67
CA MET A 275 32.16 -13.30 -1.75
C MET A 275 31.50 -12.20 -0.94
N MET A 276 30.29 -11.76 -1.32
CA MET A 276 29.57 -10.69 -0.65
C MET A 276 28.09 -11.04 -0.54
N GLU A 277 27.50 -10.72 0.61
CA GLU A 277 26.09 -10.96 0.92
C GLU A 277 25.51 -9.77 1.67
N VAL A 278 24.30 -9.34 1.29
CA VAL A 278 23.48 -8.43 2.10
C VAL A 278 22.34 -9.24 2.71
N VAL A 279 22.25 -9.30 4.04
CA VAL A 279 21.20 -9.98 4.80
C VAL A 279 20.23 -8.96 5.37
N PHE A 280 18.94 -9.13 5.10
CA PHE A 280 17.90 -8.35 5.74
C PHE A 280 17.39 -9.08 6.98
N ASP A 281 17.44 -8.39 8.12
CA ASP A 281 17.04 -8.89 9.42
C ASP A 281 15.65 -8.34 9.77
N TYR A 282 14.70 -9.24 9.96
CA TYR A 282 13.32 -8.98 10.36
C TYR A 282 13.10 -9.33 11.84
N ASP A 283 14.13 -9.05 12.66
CA ASP A 283 14.14 -9.30 14.10
C ASP A 283 14.18 -10.79 14.44
N GLU A 284 15.10 -11.50 13.78
CA GLU A 284 15.29 -12.96 13.91
C GLU A 284 16.69 -13.32 14.46
N GLY A 285 17.33 -12.35 15.10
CA GLY A 285 18.56 -12.57 15.87
C GLY A 285 19.83 -12.68 15.02
N HIS A 286 19.89 -11.96 13.89
CA HIS A 286 21.12 -11.85 13.11
C HIS A 286 22.18 -10.96 13.75
N PHE A 287 21.78 -10.11 14.70
CA PHE A 287 22.62 -9.09 15.29
C PHE A 287 22.31 -8.92 16.78
N GLU A 288 23.33 -8.97 17.62
CA GLU A 288 23.26 -8.79 19.07
C GLU A 288 24.31 -7.76 19.51
N THR A 289 23.88 -6.69 20.20
CA THR A 289 24.80 -5.78 20.89
C THR A 289 25.19 -6.37 22.24
N LEU A 290 26.47 -6.56 22.48
CA LEU A 290 26.99 -7.11 23.73
C LEU A 290 27.03 -6.04 24.84
N PRO A 291 26.84 -6.44 26.11
CA PRO A 291 26.97 -5.51 27.23
C PRO A 291 28.38 -4.92 27.31
N PRO A 292 28.52 -3.67 27.79
CA PRO A 292 29.82 -3.03 27.92
C PRO A 292 30.74 -3.82 28.85
N ALA A 293 32.04 -3.84 28.52
CA ALA A 293 33.03 -4.58 29.30
C ALA A 293 33.06 -4.11 30.77
N PRO A 294 32.83 -5.00 31.75
CA PRO A 294 32.82 -4.63 33.17
C PRO A 294 34.17 -4.05 33.59
N GLY A 295 34.17 -2.92 34.29
CA GLY A 295 35.39 -2.29 34.83
C GLY A 295 36.19 -1.43 33.84
N VAL A 296 35.75 -1.28 32.59
CA VAL A 296 36.34 -0.33 31.62
C VAL A 296 35.65 1.03 31.74
N PRO A 297 36.38 2.16 31.88
CA PRO A 297 35.78 3.50 31.92
C PRO A 297 34.98 3.80 30.65
N ALA A 298 33.84 4.49 30.75
CA ALA A 298 32.94 4.79 29.63
C ALA A 298 33.63 5.39 28.39
N ARG A 299 34.66 6.24 28.59
CA ARG A 299 35.43 6.86 27.50
C ARG A 299 36.30 5.89 26.68
N GLU A 300 36.58 4.71 27.24
CA GLU A 300 37.40 3.63 26.68
C GLU A 300 36.54 2.42 26.28
N GLN A 301 35.23 2.49 26.50
CA GLN A 301 34.31 1.44 26.09
C GLN A 301 34.11 1.50 24.57
N HIS A 302 34.21 0.33 23.95
CA HIS A 302 33.82 0.13 22.57
C HIS A 302 32.52 -0.66 22.54
N THR A 303 31.66 -0.34 21.58
CA THR A 303 30.48 -1.16 21.29
C THR A 303 30.96 -2.45 20.64
N LEU A 304 30.69 -3.57 21.30
CA LEU A 304 30.96 -4.91 20.79
C LEU A 304 29.65 -5.54 20.35
N VAL A 305 29.70 -6.26 19.26
CA VAL A 305 28.53 -6.93 18.68
C VAL A 305 28.86 -8.37 18.33
N ARG A 306 27.81 -9.15 18.09
CA ARG A 306 27.88 -10.43 17.39
C ARG A 306 26.90 -10.38 16.23
N ALA A 307 27.37 -10.76 15.06
CA ALA A 307 26.52 -10.91 13.90
C ALA A 307 26.69 -12.26 13.21
N SER A 308 25.61 -12.75 12.63
CA SER A 308 25.58 -14.02 11.91
C SER A 308 24.69 -13.89 10.67
N PRO A 309 25.08 -14.45 9.51
CA PRO A 309 24.19 -14.52 8.36
C PRO A 309 23.03 -15.52 8.58
N GLN A 310 23.09 -16.35 9.63
CA GLN A 310 22.02 -17.26 10.04
C GLN A 310 21.23 -16.72 11.23
N PRO A 311 19.89 -16.88 11.25
CA PRO A 311 19.04 -16.39 12.33
C PRO A 311 19.25 -17.21 13.60
N ALA A 312 19.12 -16.56 14.76
CA ALA A 312 19.20 -17.21 16.07
C ALA A 312 17.82 -17.66 16.59
N HIS A 313 16.74 -17.00 16.15
CA HIS A 313 15.36 -17.31 16.52
C HIS A 313 14.39 -17.01 15.37
N ALA A 314 13.10 -17.23 15.58
CA ALA A 314 12.08 -16.81 14.61
C ALA A 314 11.96 -15.28 14.58
N TRP A 315 11.63 -14.74 13.41
CA TRP A 315 11.27 -13.32 13.24
C TRP A 315 10.07 -12.90 14.10
N ALA A 316 10.13 -11.70 14.65
CA ALA A 316 9.05 -11.12 15.43
C ALA A 316 7.92 -10.57 14.52
N PRO A 317 6.66 -10.54 14.99
CA PRO A 317 5.63 -9.76 14.33
C PRO A 317 5.83 -8.26 14.59
N ARG A 318 5.42 -7.43 13.64
CA ARG A 318 5.24 -5.99 13.83
C ARG A 318 4.03 -5.69 14.73
N PRO A 319 3.97 -4.51 15.40
CA PRO A 319 2.82 -4.15 16.24
C PRO A 319 1.53 -3.85 15.45
N ASP A 320 1.66 -3.47 14.18
CA ASP A 320 0.58 -3.06 13.26
C ASP A 320 0.50 -4.00 12.03
N PRO A 321 0.14 -5.28 12.19
CA PRO A 321 0.02 -6.19 11.06
C PRO A 321 -1.14 -5.75 10.14
N PHE A 322 -0.93 -5.69 8.84
CA PHE A 322 -1.94 -5.17 7.89
C PHE A 322 -2.07 -6.05 6.66
N SER A 323 -3.16 -5.88 5.92
CA SER A 323 -3.47 -6.65 4.72
C SER A 323 -3.75 -5.72 3.55
N THR A 324 -3.48 -6.21 2.33
CA THR A 324 -4.07 -5.65 1.11
C THR A 324 -4.75 -6.76 0.34
N PHE A 325 -5.88 -6.44 -0.27
CA PHE A 325 -6.75 -7.34 -1.02
C PHE A 325 -6.87 -6.94 -2.51
N ARG A 326 -6.21 -5.86 -2.94
CA ARG A 326 -6.07 -5.46 -4.35
C ARG A 326 -5.63 -6.58 -5.31
N PRO A 327 -4.83 -7.59 -4.92
CA PRO A 327 -4.56 -8.75 -5.77
C PRO A 327 -5.78 -9.69 -5.98
N GLY A 328 -6.93 -9.41 -5.37
CA GLY A 328 -8.09 -10.32 -5.33
C GLY A 328 -7.87 -11.55 -4.45
N PHE A 329 -6.93 -11.46 -3.52
CA PHE A 329 -6.64 -12.39 -2.42
C PHE A 329 -5.81 -11.64 -1.37
N GLU A 330 -5.78 -12.15 -0.13
CA GLU A 330 -5.06 -11.49 0.97
C GLU A 330 -3.54 -11.56 0.78
N VAL A 331 -2.88 -10.39 0.80
CA VAL A 331 -1.43 -10.28 1.02
C VAL A 331 -1.22 -9.65 2.39
N ARG A 332 -1.01 -10.50 3.39
CA ARG A 332 -0.78 -10.10 4.78
C ARG A 332 0.68 -9.70 5.00
N THR A 333 0.90 -8.61 5.71
CA THR A 333 2.23 -8.16 6.15
C THR A 333 2.32 -8.21 7.67
N VAL A 334 3.06 -9.18 8.22
CA VAL A 334 3.33 -9.23 9.67
C VAL A 334 4.79 -8.94 10.02
N ARG A 335 5.67 -8.74 9.04
CA ARG A 335 7.11 -8.50 9.27
C ARG A 335 7.51 -7.06 8.99
N ARG A 336 8.55 -6.61 9.72
CA ARG A 336 9.19 -5.31 9.54
C ARG A 336 10.70 -5.46 9.66
N CYS A 337 11.45 -4.92 8.70
CA CYS A 337 12.89 -5.04 8.65
C CYS A 337 13.55 -4.12 9.68
N ARG A 338 14.45 -4.64 10.51
CA ARG A 338 15.21 -3.88 11.51
C ARG A 338 16.59 -3.49 11.01
N ARG A 339 17.22 -4.31 10.16
CA ARG A 339 18.60 -4.09 9.73
C ARG A 339 18.85 -4.64 8.32
N ALA A 340 19.74 -3.98 7.59
CA ALA A 340 20.41 -4.55 6.42
C ALA A 340 21.90 -4.72 6.74
N LEU A 341 22.36 -5.96 6.82
CA LEU A 341 23.70 -6.35 7.25
C LEU A 341 24.53 -6.78 6.04
N VAL A 342 25.75 -6.27 5.91
CA VAL A 342 26.66 -6.58 4.80
C VAL A 342 27.78 -7.48 5.30
N PHE A 343 27.82 -8.71 4.78
CA PHE A 343 28.84 -9.70 5.09
C PHE A 343 29.79 -9.87 3.89
N HIS A 344 31.07 -10.06 4.22
CA HIS A 344 32.08 -10.51 3.25
C HIS A 344 32.47 -11.94 3.60
N HIS A 345 32.64 -12.77 2.58
CA HIS A 345 33.08 -14.17 2.63
C HIS A 345 34.25 -14.37 1.66
N ILE A 346 35.26 -13.51 1.77
CA ILE A 346 36.43 -13.52 0.91
C ILE A 346 37.36 -14.63 1.40
N PRO A 347 37.61 -15.69 0.61
CA PRO A 347 38.46 -16.79 1.03
C PRO A 347 39.93 -16.38 1.02
N ASP A 348 40.73 -17.09 1.81
CA ASP A 348 42.19 -17.02 1.75
C ASP A 348 42.72 -17.25 0.33
N VAL A 349 43.69 -16.44 -0.07
CA VAL A 349 44.31 -16.53 -1.40
C VAL A 349 45.73 -17.03 -1.25
N ALA A 350 45.99 -18.24 -1.76
CA ALA A 350 47.35 -18.75 -1.92
C ALA A 350 48.06 -17.95 -3.03
N GLY A 351 49.18 -17.31 -2.69
CA GLY A 351 50.03 -16.66 -3.69
C GLY A 351 50.77 -17.71 -4.55
N MET A 352 51.05 -17.38 -5.82
CA MET A 352 51.88 -18.26 -6.67
C MET A 352 53.35 -18.37 -6.19
N ALA A 353 53.79 -17.50 -5.28
CA ALA A 353 55.13 -17.50 -4.70
C ALA A 353 55.21 -16.87 -3.27
N GLU A 354 54.08 -16.58 -2.63
CA GLU A 354 53.98 -15.83 -1.36
C GLU A 354 53.12 -16.62 -0.35
N PRO A 355 53.28 -16.39 0.97
CA PRO A 355 52.41 -16.99 1.99
C PRO A 355 50.94 -16.68 1.71
N VAL A 356 50.07 -17.57 2.18
CA VAL A 356 48.61 -17.42 2.10
C VAL A 356 48.22 -16.05 2.64
N ARG A 357 47.59 -15.23 1.79
CA ARG A 357 47.05 -13.94 2.21
C ARG A 357 45.70 -14.22 2.86
N PRO A 358 45.49 -13.81 4.12
CA PRO A 358 44.23 -14.03 4.79
C PRO A 358 43.12 -13.26 4.07
N GLY A 359 41.99 -13.92 3.87
CA GLY A 359 40.77 -13.32 3.38
C GLY A 359 40.04 -12.53 4.46
N TYR A 360 38.72 -12.43 4.34
CA TYR A 360 37.86 -11.80 5.35
C TYR A 360 36.53 -12.54 5.39
N ASP A 361 36.11 -12.95 6.59
CA ASP A 361 34.83 -13.60 6.82
C ASP A 361 34.13 -12.95 8.03
N GLY A 362 33.11 -12.14 7.79
CA GLY A 362 32.40 -11.43 8.85
C GLY A 362 31.59 -10.22 8.38
N LEU A 363 30.97 -9.54 9.35
CA LEU A 363 30.23 -8.30 9.13
C LEU A 363 31.20 -7.15 8.79
N VAL A 364 30.84 -6.32 7.80
CA VAL A 364 31.62 -5.13 7.41
C VAL A 364 30.85 -3.83 7.54
N ALA A 365 29.53 -3.86 7.32
CA ALA A 365 28.66 -2.70 7.42
C ALA A 365 27.24 -3.11 7.78
N ALA A 366 26.49 -2.19 8.37
CA ALA A 366 25.06 -2.35 8.63
C ALA A 366 24.33 -1.03 8.43
N THR A 367 23.06 -1.12 8.02
CA THR A 367 22.08 -0.03 8.13
C THR A 367 21.02 -0.47 9.14
N HIS A 368 20.86 0.28 10.21
CA HIS A 368 19.88 0.05 11.27
C HIS A 368 18.65 0.92 11.05
N PHE A 369 17.48 0.34 11.26
CA PHE A 369 16.17 0.97 11.15
C PHE A 369 15.51 0.98 12.53
N ASP A 370 15.43 2.16 13.13
CA ASP A 370 14.78 2.37 14.42
C ASP A 370 13.36 2.91 14.22
N TYR A 371 12.43 2.29 14.92
CA TYR A 371 10.99 2.53 14.82
C TYR A 371 10.41 3.17 16.07
N ASN A 372 11.24 3.31 17.13
CA ASN A 372 10.83 3.79 18.45
C ASN A 372 9.49 3.13 18.86
N ASP A 373 9.47 1.82 19.03
CA ASP A 373 8.22 1.08 19.32
C ASP A 373 7.66 1.45 20.69
N LEU A 374 6.34 1.59 20.77
CA LEU A 374 5.65 1.76 22.04
C LEU A 374 5.61 0.45 22.84
N ASP A 375 5.96 0.51 24.12
CA ASP A 375 5.73 -0.59 25.04
C ASP A 375 4.23 -0.76 25.30
N LEU A 376 3.69 -1.94 24.98
CA LEU A 376 2.28 -2.29 25.16
C LEU A 376 2.05 -3.18 26.40
N PRO A 377 0.88 -3.11 27.05
CA PRO A 377 -0.30 -2.31 26.68
C PRO A 377 -0.18 -0.84 27.09
N ALA A 378 -0.79 0.04 26.28
CA ALA A 378 -0.88 1.47 26.53
C ALA A 378 -2.32 1.96 26.26
N SER A 379 -2.71 3.08 26.87
CA SER A 379 -4.00 3.71 26.59
C SER A 379 -4.00 4.38 25.22
N VAL A 380 -5.18 4.57 24.65
CA VAL A 380 -5.45 5.26 23.38
C VAL A 380 -4.75 6.63 23.34
N ALA A 381 -4.81 7.41 24.42
CA ALA A 381 -4.17 8.72 24.49
C ALA A 381 -2.63 8.64 24.42
N VAL A 382 -2.03 7.64 25.07
CA VAL A 382 -0.57 7.41 24.99
C VAL A 382 -0.18 6.92 23.60
N GLU A 383 -0.97 6.02 23.03
CA GLU A 383 -0.73 5.45 21.70
C GLU A 383 -0.78 6.53 20.60
N HIS A 384 -1.80 7.39 20.56
CA HIS A 384 -1.87 8.50 19.60
C HIS A 384 -0.79 9.57 19.82
N ALA A 385 -0.35 9.77 21.07
CA ALA A 385 0.68 10.75 21.38
C ALA A 385 2.10 10.25 21.08
N HIS A 386 2.28 8.95 20.81
CA HIS A 386 3.60 8.35 20.65
C HIS A 386 4.33 8.83 19.40
N ASP A 387 5.66 8.95 19.50
CA ASP A 387 6.53 9.53 18.47
C ASP A 387 6.93 8.53 17.37
N GLY A 388 6.67 7.24 17.60
CA GLY A 388 7.10 6.15 16.73
C GLY A 388 5.98 5.17 16.47
N SER A 389 6.34 3.89 16.42
CA SER A 389 5.44 2.84 15.96
C SER A 389 4.50 2.34 17.05
N THR A 390 3.24 2.12 16.67
CA THR A 390 2.14 1.68 17.54
C THR A 390 1.32 0.59 16.83
N ARG A 391 0.13 0.24 17.34
CA ARG A 391 -0.80 -0.67 16.62
C ARG A 391 -1.55 0.00 15.48
N TYR A 392 -1.50 1.32 15.36
CA TYR A 392 -2.08 2.05 14.22
C TYR A 392 -1.15 2.01 13.00
N GLY A 393 0.16 2.08 13.24
CA GLY A 393 1.14 2.15 12.18
C GLY A 393 2.58 2.11 12.65
N SER A 394 3.45 1.66 11.75
CA SER A 394 4.90 1.67 11.93
C SER A 394 5.53 2.85 11.20
N PHE A 395 6.37 3.59 11.92
CA PHE A 395 7.06 4.77 11.41
C PHE A 395 8.57 4.62 11.63
N LEU A 396 9.35 4.75 10.56
CA LEU A 396 10.80 4.73 10.64
C LEU A 396 11.30 6.06 11.23
N CYS A 397 11.80 6.05 12.46
CA CYS A 397 12.19 7.22 13.23
C CYS A 397 13.68 7.55 13.10
N ALA A 398 14.54 6.56 12.90
CA ALA A 398 15.95 6.82 12.65
C ALA A 398 16.61 5.78 11.74
N VAL A 399 17.59 6.23 10.95
CA VAL A 399 18.46 5.37 10.15
C VAL A 399 19.91 5.62 10.50
N THR A 400 20.62 4.57 10.90
CA THR A 400 22.03 4.64 11.32
C THR A 400 22.87 3.71 10.46
N GLN A 401 23.95 4.22 9.87
CA GLN A 401 24.95 3.39 9.18
C GLN A 401 26.16 3.14 10.09
N SER A 402 26.52 1.87 10.23
CA SER A 402 27.63 1.41 11.04
C SER A 402 28.65 0.64 10.20
N GLY A 403 29.93 0.78 10.53
CA GLY A 403 31.04 -0.04 10.04
C GLY A 403 31.58 -0.95 11.12
N TYR A 404 32.13 -2.10 10.71
CA TYR A 404 32.58 -3.15 11.62
C TYR A 404 33.98 -3.64 11.29
N ARG A 405 34.70 -4.08 12.33
CA ARG A 405 35.95 -4.84 12.20
C ARG A 405 36.00 -5.91 13.28
N HIS A 406 36.73 -7.00 13.06
CA HIS A 406 36.95 -8.00 14.11
C HIS A 406 37.54 -7.38 15.38
N ALA A 407 36.99 -7.77 16.53
CA ALA A 407 37.56 -7.49 17.84
C ALA A 407 38.56 -8.58 18.24
N ASP A 408 39.26 -8.38 19.36
CA ASP A 408 40.20 -9.37 19.90
C ASP A 408 39.50 -10.66 20.36
N ALA A 409 38.24 -10.57 20.79
CA ALA A 409 37.46 -11.73 21.21
C ALA A 409 36.88 -12.47 19.99
N PRO A 410 37.04 -13.81 19.89
CA PRO A 410 36.55 -14.57 18.75
C PRO A 410 35.05 -14.41 18.52
N GLY A 411 34.66 -14.24 17.24
CA GLY A 411 33.26 -14.11 16.85
C GLY A 411 32.58 -12.83 17.33
N THR A 412 33.35 -11.78 17.61
CA THR A 412 32.82 -10.46 17.97
C THR A 412 33.40 -9.37 17.07
N GLU A 413 32.61 -8.34 16.81
CA GLU A 413 33.00 -7.19 16.03
C GLU A 413 32.97 -5.91 16.86
N LEU A 414 33.90 -5.00 16.57
CA LEU A 414 33.87 -3.61 17.03
C LEU A 414 33.00 -2.80 16.09
N GLU A 415 32.00 -2.12 16.64
CA GLU A 415 31.10 -1.24 15.89
C GLU A 415 31.56 0.22 15.96
N GLN A 416 31.44 0.93 14.84
CA GLN A 416 31.50 2.38 14.80
C GLN A 416 30.43 2.95 13.87
N SER A 417 29.63 3.88 14.38
CA SER A 417 28.47 4.43 13.67
C SER A 417 28.67 5.87 13.21
N LEU A 418 28.04 6.21 12.09
CA LEU A 418 27.76 7.59 11.72
C LEU A 418 26.59 8.13 12.57
N PRO A 419 26.44 9.47 12.71
CA PRO A 419 25.24 10.04 13.32
C PRO A 419 23.96 9.56 12.63
N PRO A 420 22.87 9.31 13.37
CA PRO A 420 21.61 8.88 12.79
C PRO A 420 20.98 9.99 11.95
N VAL A 421 20.30 9.60 10.86
CA VAL A 421 19.29 10.45 10.22
C VAL A 421 17.98 10.24 10.96
N GLU A 422 17.53 11.27 11.69
CA GLU A 422 16.28 11.25 12.44
C GLU A 422 15.11 11.77 11.60
N LEU A 423 13.97 11.11 11.73
CA LEU A 423 12.76 11.33 10.97
C LEU A 423 11.60 11.54 11.93
N ARG A 424 10.73 12.50 11.62
CA ARG A 424 9.53 12.79 12.38
C ARG A 424 8.36 12.96 11.43
N TYR A 425 7.19 12.52 11.86
CA TYR A 425 5.96 12.53 11.08
C TYR A 425 4.96 13.48 11.74
N SER A 426 4.09 14.08 10.92
CA SER A 426 2.91 14.76 11.42
C SER A 426 2.04 13.79 12.21
N ARG A 427 1.39 14.27 13.26
CA ARG A 427 0.50 13.46 14.09
C ARG A 427 -0.95 13.88 13.90
N PRO A 428 -1.90 12.94 14.02
CA PRO A 428 -3.30 13.28 14.15
C PRO A 428 -3.49 14.13 15.41
N ALA A 429 -4.01 15.33 15.22
CA ALA A 429 -4.33 16.24 16.31
C ALA A 429 -5.84 16.30 16.44
N ILE A 430 -6.38 15.55 17.42
CA ILE A 430 -7.81 15.57 17.71
C ILE A 430 -8.11 16.81 18.54
N GLN A 431 -8.79 17.77 17.92
CA GLN A 431 -9.35 18.95 18.51
C GLN A 431 -10.64 18.63 19.24
N GLU A 432 -10.60 18.94 20.53
CA GLU A 432 -11.73 18.77 21.43
C GLU A 432 -12.58 20.06 21.51
N ALA A 433 -12.09 21.16 20.93
CA ALA A 433 -12.79 22.44 20.95
C ALA A 433 -13.89 22.48 19.89
N VAL A 434 -15.14 22.62 20.34
CA VAL A 434 -16.27 22.85 19.45
C VAL A 434 -16.17 24.24 18.83
N ARG A 435 -15.99 24.34 17.51
CA ARG A 435 -16.00 25.65 16.80
C ARG A 435 -17.32 25.90 16.10
N GLN A 436 -17.84 27.11 16.27
CA GLN A 436 -18.99 27.59 15.51
C GLN A 436 -18.53 28.30 14.25
N LEU A 437 -19.26 28.10 13.15
CA LEU A 437 -19.06 28.89 11.95
C LEU A 437 -19.43 30.35 12.19
N ASP A 438 -18.71 31.26 11.54
CA ASP A 438 -18.96 32.69 11.70
C ASP A 438 -20.35 33.07 11.17
N ALA A 439 -20.96 34.07 11.80
CA ALA A 439 -22.31 34.52 11.44
C ALA A 439 -22.42 34.96 9.96
N GLU A 440 -21.33 35.46 9.38
CA GLU A 440 -21.24 35.87 7.97
C GLU A 440 -21.27 34.65 7.04
N ASP A 441 -20.62 33.54 7.41
CA ASP A 441 -20.63 32.28 6.65
C ASP A 441 -22.03 31.65 6.63
N ILE A 442 -22.88 31.92 7.61
CA ILE A 442 -24.21 31.28 7.72
C ILE A 442 -25.37 32.24 7.46
N ALA A 443 -25.08 33.50 7.12
CA ALA A 443 -26.08 34.56 6.97
C ALA A 443 -27.17 34.23 5.93
N ASP A 444 -26.77 33.56 4.85
CA ASP A 444 -27.65 33.22 3.72
C ASP A 444 -28.31 31.83 3.85
N LEU A 445 -28.12 31.14 4.98
CA LEU A 445 -28.72 29.82 5.22
C LEU A 445 -29.93 29.94 6.17
N PRO A 446 -31.16 29.65 5.70
CA PRO A 446 -32.36 29.82 6.53
C PRO A 446 -32.51 28.77 7.63
N ALA A 447 -31.88 27.60 7.49
CA ALA A 447 -31.80 26.53 8.48
C ALA A 447 -30.55 25.65 8.24
N GLY A 448 -30.23 24.75 9.18
CA GLY A 448 -29.12 23.81 9.05
C GLY A 448 -29.32 22.74 7.97
N LEU A 449 -28.36 21.81 7.90
CA LEU A 449 -28.36 20.62 7.05
C LEU A 449 -29.61 19.76 7.30
N ASP A 450 -30.25 19.36 6.22
CA ASP A 450 -31.46 18.54 6.17
C ASP A 450 -31.52 17.82 4.80
N ALA A 451 -32.66 17.21 4.46
CA ALA A 451 -32.83 16.57 3.15
C ALA A 451 -32.69 17.53 1.95
N ARG A 452 -32.82 18.84 2.16
CA ARG A 452 -32.69 19.89 1.14
C ARG A 452 -31.34 20.59 1.17
N ARG A 453 -30.59 20.52 2.28
CA ARG A 453 -29.28 21.15 2.46
C ARG A 453 -28.25 20.10 2.85
N ARG A 454 -27.32 19.81 1.94
CA ARG A 454 -26.33 18.74 2.09
C ARG A 454 -24.92 19.24 1.80
N LEU A 455 -23.95 18.61 2.46
CA LEU A 455 -22.53 18.79 2.14
C LEU A 455 -22.18 17.94 0.92
N VAL A 456 -21.66 18.58 -0.13
CA VAL A 456 -21.24 17.94 -1.37
C VAL A 456 -20.07 18.72 -1.96
N ASP A 457 -19.01 18.04 -2.37
CA ASP A 457 -18.00 18.64 -3.24
C ASP A 457 -18.57 18.69 -4.66
N LEU A 458 -19.26 19.79 -4.97
CA LEU A 458 -20.05 19.89 -6.19
C LEU A 458 -19.19 20.16 -7.42
N ASP A 459 -18.03 20.78 -7.24
CA ASP A 459 -17.14 21.25 -8.31
C ASP A 459 -15.82 20.45 -8.38
N GLY A 460 -15.64 19.44 -7.51
CA GLY A 460 -14.45 18.58 -7.48
C GLY A 460 -13.20 19.31 -6.99
N GLU A 461 -13.38 20.17 -5.99
CA GLU A 461 -12.33 21.02 -5.42
C GLU A 461 -11.58 20.33 -4.26
N GLY A 462 -12.02 19.12 -3.88
CA GLY A 462 -11.55 18.38 -2.72
C GLY A 462 -12.19 18.83 -1.41
N LEU A 463 -13.12 19.80 -1.45
CA LEU A 463 -13.77 20.38 -0.28
C LEU A 463 -15.30 20.37 -0.44
N PRO A 464 -16.05 19.74 0.48
CA PRO A 464 -17.50 19.75 0.40
C PRO A 464 -18.06 21.12 0.77
N GLY A 465 -18.74 21.76 -0.19
CA GLY A 465 -19.57 22.94 0.03
C GLY A 465 -21.00 22.59 0.44
N ILE A 466 -21.82 23.62 0.70
CA ILE A 466 -23.24 23.44 1.05
C ILE A 466 -24.10 23.60 -0.19
N LEU A 467 -24.77 22.53 -0.60
CA LEU A 467 -25.77 22.54 -1.66
C LEU A 467 -27.17 22.59 -1.05
N ALA A 468 -27.95 23.63 -1.36
CA ALA A 468 -29.31 23.85 -0.89
C ALA A 468 -30.34 23.84 -2.04
N ASP A 469 -31.41 23.07 -1.88
CA ASP A 469 -32.57 23.05 -2.77
C ASP A 469 -33.71 23.90 -2.18
N GLU A 470 -33.89 25.11 -2.71
CA GLU A 470 -34.86 26.07 -2.21
C GLU A 470 -35.69 26.70 -3.34
N ALA A 471 -37.01 26.71 -3.16
CA ALA A 471 -37.96 27.32 -4.08
C ALA A 471 -37.80 26.90 -5.56
N GLY A 472 -37.30 25.67 -5.80
CA GLY A 472 -37.08 25.12 -7.14
C GLY A 472 -35.76 25.55 -7.80
N TRP A 473 -34.81 26.05 -7.00
CA TRP A 473 -33.46 26.40 -7.44
C TRP A 473 -32.43 25.74 -6.52
N TRP A 474 -31.29 25.38 -7.10
CA TRP A 474 -30.12 24.98 -6.34
C TRP A 474 -29.23 26.19 -6.06
N TYR A 475 -28.83 26.31 -4.81
CA TYR A 475 -27.85 27.28 -4.32
C TYR A 475 -26.64 26.52 -3.80
N TYR A 476 -25.46 26.91 -4.24
CA TYR A 476 -24.21 26.33 -3.76
C TYR A 476 -23.38 27.37 -3.04
N LYS A 477 -22.88 26.99 -1.87
CA LYS A 477 -21.99 27.79 -1.06
C LYS A 477 -20.65 27.05 -0.96
N ALA A 478 -19.68 27.50 -1.73
CA ALA A 478 -18.36 26.86 -1.81
C ALA A 478 -17.64 26.93 -0.46
N ASN A 479 -16.99 25.83 -0.10
CA ASN A 479 -16.09 25.77 1.05
C ASN A 479 -14.73 26.35 0.62
N LEU A 480 -14.23 27.31 1.38
CA LEU A 480 -12.95 28.00 1.11
C LEU A 480 -11.80 27.43 1.95
N GLY A 481 -12.05 26.37 2.73
CA GLY A 481 -11.13 25.77 3.69
C GLY A 481 -11.16 26.47 5.04
N GLU A 482 -10.50 25.86 6.04
CA GLU A 482 -10.41 26.40 7.41
C GLU A 482 -11.78 26.71 8.06
N GLY A 483 -12.85 26.05 7.58
CA GLY A 483 -14.22 26.29 8.01
C GLY A 483 -14.87 27.56 7.46
N GLN A 484 -14.31 28.21 6.43
CA GLN A 484 -14.89 29.41 5.82
C GLN A 484 -15.74 29.05 4.60
N PHE A 485 -16.83 29.78 4.37
CA PHE A 485 -17.69 29.54 3.20
C PHE A 485 -17.96 30.82 2.40
N GLY A 486 -17.87 30.71 1.07
CA GLY A 486 -18.12 31.84 0.16
C GLY A 486 -19.58 32.31 0.16
N SER A 487 -19.94 33.31 -0.65
CA SER A 487 -21.36 33.70 -0.79
C SER A 487 -22.17 32.62 -1.50
N ALA A 488 -23.45 32.48 -1.16
CA ALA A 488 -24.34 31.54 -1.85
C ALA A 488 -24.54 31.99 -3.31
N ALA A 489 -24.23 31.10 -4.25
CA ALA A 489 -24.41 31.32 -5.68
C ALA A 489 -25.50 30.41 -6.24
N VAL A 490 -26.32 30.91 -7.16
CA VAL A 490 -27.28 30.07 -7.89
C VAL A 490 -26.52 29.11 -8.79
N VAL A 491 -26.78 27.81 -8.67
CA VAL A 491 -26.28 26.81 -9.61
C VAL A 491 -27.04 27.00 -10.93
N SER A 492 -26.38 27.62 -11.91
CA SER A 492 -27.02 27.96 -13.18
C SER A 492 -27.45 26.71 -13.95
N SER A 493 -28.62 26.78 -14.60
CA SER A 493 -29.19 25.73 -15.47
C SER A 493 -29.35 24.37 -14.80
N GLN A 494 -30.23 24.28 -13.79
CA GLN A 494 -30.66 23.00 -13.25
C GLN A 494 -31.30 22.16 -14.38
N PRO A 495 -30.78 20.95 -14.67
CA PRO A 495 -31.50 20.00 -15.51
C PRO A 495 -32.86 19.67 -14.86
N ARG A 496 -33.92 19.46 -15.65
CA ARG A 496 -35.27 19.26 -15.10
C ARG A 496 -35.27 18.14 -14.06
N SER A 497 -35.74 18.47 -12.86
CA SER A 497 -35.67 17.64 -11.66
C SER A 497 -36.60 16.43 -11.67
N GLY A 498 -35.99 15.26 -11.45
CA GLY A 498 -36.62 14.02 -11.03
C GLY A 498 -36.08 13.57 -9.66
N ARG A 499 -36.03 12.26 -9.41
CA ARG A 499 -35.36 11.64 -8.25
C ARG A 499 -33.86 11.53 -8.50
N ASP A 500 -33.23 12.66 -8.80
CA ASP A 500 -31.87 12.70 -9.30
C ASP A 500 -30.85 12.58 -8.17
N ARG A 501 -29.74 11.87 -8.41
CA ARG A 501 -28.67 11.63 -7.44
C ARG A 501 -27.38 12.27 -7.92
N LEU A 502 -26.60 12.83 -7.00
CA LEU A 502 -25.23 13.28 -7.29
C LEU A 502 -24.29 12.11 -7.03
N ILE A 503 -23.61 11.65 -8.07
CA ILE A 503 -22.70 10.50 -8.02
C ILE A 503 -21.48 10.84 -8.88
N ASP A 504 -20.28 10.70 -8.32
CA ASP A 504 -19.04 10.72 -9.10
C ASP A 504 -18.95 9.41 -9.90
N LEU A 505 -19.28 9.47 -11.19
CA LEU A 505 -19.42 8.28 -12.05
C LEU A 505 -18.09 7.83 -12.66
N ASP A 506 -17.16 8.76 -12.91
CA ASP A 506 -15.87 8.48 -13.56
C ASP A 506 -14.69 8.47 -12.57
N GLY A 507 -14.95 8.77 -11.29
CA GLY A 507 -13.97 8.73 -10.22
C GLY A 507 -13.01 9.91 -10.26
N ASP A 508 -13.43 11.03 -10.88
CA ASP A 508 -12.60 12.22 -11.06
C ASP A 508 -12.76 13.26 -9.94
N GLY A 509 -13.62 12.98 -8.95
CA GLY A 509 -13.97 13.85 -7.85
C GLY A 509 -15.14 14.79 -8.13
N ARG A 510 -15.65 14.87 -9.36
CA ARG A 510 -16.79 15.72 -9.73
C ARG A 510 -18.08 14.90 -9.86
N PRO A 511 -19.12 15.21 -9.08
CA PRO A 511 -20.36 14.48 -9.18
C PRO A 511 -21.11 14.81 -10.48
N ALA A 512 -21.58 13.77 -11.16
CA ALA A 512 -22.61 13.85 -12.18
C ALA A 512 -24.01 13.85 -11.54
N LEU A 513 -24.95 14.56 -12.17
CA LEU A 513 -26.37 14.46 -11.83
C LEU A 513 -26.99 13.28 -12.57
N VAL A 514 -27.22 12.18 -11.86
CA VAL A 514 -27.70 10.92 -12.42
C VAL A 514 -29.22 10.81 -12.30
N CYS A 515 -29.86 10.58 -13.43
CA CYS A 515 -31.30 10.37 -13.59
C CYS A 515 -31.56 8.90 -13.94
N LEU A 516 -31.90 8.07 -12.96
CA LEU A 516 -32.17 6.64 -13.16
C LEU A 516 -33.65 6.35 -13.44
N ASP A 517 -34.51 7.26 -13.00
CA ASP A 517 -35.96 7.21 -13.19
C ASP A 517 -36.38 8.21 -14.28
N GLY A 518 -37.22 7.78 -15.22
CA GLY A 518 -37.81 8.68 -16.23
C GLY A 518 -37.84 8.10 -17.65
N PRO A 519 -38.33 8.88 -18.63
CA PRO A 519 -38.44 8.42 -20.02
C PRO A 519 -37.09 8.29 -20.74
N VAL A 520 -36.06 9.00 -20.28
CA VAL A 520 -34.69 8.93 -20.80
C VAL A 520 -33.72 8.92 -19.61
N PRO A 521 -33.40 7.75 -19.07
CA PRO A 521 -32.38 7.62 -18.04
C PRO A 521 -31.00 8.03 -18.57
N GLY A 522 -30.17 8.61 -17.71
CA GLY A 522 -28.89 9.17 -18.11
C GLY A 522 -28.27 10.02 -17.02
N TYR A 523 -27.35 10.90 -17.40
CA TYR A 523 -26.70 11.81 -16.47
C TYR A 523 -26.29 13.12 -17.14
N TYR A 524 -26.09 14.15 -16.30
CA TYR A 524 -25.49 15.43 -16.68
C TYR A 524 -24.13 15.54 -15.99
N GLU A 525 -23.06 15.71 -16.75
CA GLU A 525 -21.73 15.95 -16.19
C GLU A 525 -21.61 17.39 -15.69
N ARG A 526 -20.89 17.56 -14.59
CA ARG A 526 -20.51 18.87 -14.09
C ARG A 526 -19.34 19.41 -14.91
N ALA A 527 -19.56 20.52 -15.61
CA ALA A 527 -18.52 21.17 -16.39
C ALA A 527 -17.55 21.97 -15.48
N PRO A 528 -16.25 22.11 -15.84
CA PRO A 528 -15.26 22.86 -15.05
C PRO A 528 -15.60 24.34 -14.78
N GLY A 529 -16.59 24.91 -15.48
CA GLY A 529 -17.07 26.28 -15.29
C GLY A 529 -18.30 26.40 -14.39
N ALA A 530 -18.54 25.44 -13.49
CA ALA A 530 -19.69 25.35 -12.58
C ALA A 530 -21.07 25.26 -13.28
N GLY A 531 -21.09 24.80 -14.54
CA GLY A 531 -22.29 24.54 -15.33
C GLY A 531 -22.54 23.04 -15.52
N TRP A 532 -23.65 22.68 -16.18
CA TRP A 532 -23.95 21.30 -16.55
C TRP A 532 -23.76 21.09 -18.05
N GLU A 533 -23.21 19.95 -18.44
CA GLU A 533 -23.23 19.50 -19.83
C GLU A 533 -24.64 19.05 -20.26
N ASN A 534 -24.82 18.68 -21.53
CA ASN A 534 -26.08 18.12 -22.01
C ASN A 534 -26.31 16.71 -21.46
N LEU A 535 -27.59 16.30 -21.36
CA LEU A 535 -27.97 14.94 -20.97
C LEU A 535 -27.27 13.91 -21.85
N ARG A 536 -26.49 13.03 -21.23
CA ARG A 536 -26.00 11.80 -21.85
C ARG A 536 -26.89 10.65 -21.39
N ALA A 537 -27.64 10.09 -22.34
CA ALA A 537 -28.54 8.98 -22.05
C ALA A 537 -27.75 7.68 -21.88
N PHE A 538 -28.13 6.87 -20.89
CA PHE A 538 -27.55 5.54 -20.75
C PHE A 538 -28.04 4.63 -21.89
N GLU A 539 -27.11 3.96 -22.57
CA GLU A 539 -27.47 2.96 -23.57
C GLU A 539 -28.08 1.72 -22.92
N ARG A 540 -27.62 1.38 -21.72
CA ARG A 540 -28.04 0.21 -20.94
C ARG A 540 -28.32 0.60 -19.50
N LEU A 541 -29.49 0.19 -19.02
CA LEU A 541 -29.89 0.35 -17.63
C LEU A 541 -30.56 -0.94 -17.16
N PRO A 542 -30.10 -1.57 -16.06
CA PRO A 542 -30.73 -2.76 -15.51
C PRO A 542 -32.11 -2.40 -14.94
N ALA A 543 -33.04 -3.36 -15.04
CA ALA A 543 -34.38 -3.22 -14.49
C ALA A 543 -34.37 -3.43 -12.97
N LEU A 544 -33.87 -2.42 -12.25
CA LEU A 544 -33.78 -2.42 -10.78
C LEU A 544 -34.81 -1.48 -10.17
N VAL A 545 -35.10 -1.71 -8.88
CA VAL A 545 -35.81 -0.75 -8.04
C VAL A 545 -34.76 0.16 -7.42
N TRP A 546 -34.54 1.34 -7.99
CA TRP A 546 -33.44 2.23 -7.60
C TRP A 546 -33.55 2.81 -6.18
N ASP A 547 -34.76 2.79 -5.60
CA ASP A 547 -35.03 3.17 -4.21
C ASP A 547 -35.01 1.98 -3.24
N ASP A 548 -34.58 0.79 -3.68
CA ASP A 548 -34.45 -0.37 -2.80
C ASP A 548 -33.40 -0.07 -1.72
N PRO A 549 -33.75 -0.14 -0.42
CA PRO A 549 -32.79 0.07 0.66
C PRO A 549 -31.67 -0.98 0.71
N ALA A 550 -31.77 -2.08 -0.04
CA ALA A 550 -30.71 -3.09 -0.20
C ALA A 550 -29.73 -2.78 -1.35
N LEU A 551 -29.97 -1.74 -2.14
CA LEU A 551 -29.09 -1.31 -3.23
C LEU A 551 -28.02 -0.34 -2.72
N ARG A 552 -26.77 -0.54 -3.13
CA ARG A 552 -25.64 0.37 -2.84
C ARG A 552 -24.89 0.72 -4.13
N PHE A 553 -24.42 1.96 -4.21
CA PHE A 553 -23.41 2.39 -5.18
C PHE A 553 -22.05 2.25 -4.53
N VAL A 554 -21.16 1.47 -5.12
CA VAL A 554 -19.84 1.16 -4.55
C VAL A 554 -18.92 0.62 -5.63
N ASP A 555 -17.65 1.01 -5.60
CA ASP A 555 -16.62 0.41 -6.45
C ASP A 555 -16.36 -1.03 -5.99
N VAL A 556 -16.88 -2.00 -6.75
CA VAL A 556 -16.78 -3.42 -6.42
C VAL A 556 -15.58 -4.05 -7.12
N ASP A 557 -15.07 -3.45 -8.20
CA ASP A 557 -14.01 -4.04 -9.01
C ASP A 557 -12.67 -3.27 -9.02
N GLY A 558 -12.56 -2.23 -8.20
CA GLY A 558 -11.36 -1.46 -7.92
C GLY A 558 -10.94 -0.53 -9.06
N ASP A 559 -11.89 -0.12 -9.91
CA ASP A 559 -11.63 0.75 -11.06
C ASP A 559 -11.81 2.25 -10.78
N GLY A 560 -12.21 2.59 -9.54
CA GLY A 560 -12.48 3.93 -9.07
C GLY A 560 -13.88 4.43 -9.39
N ARG A 561 -14.76 3.60 -9.96
CA ARG A 561 -16.12 3.99 -10.36
C ARG A 561 -17.18 3.24 -9.57
N PRO A 562 -18.33 3.88 -9.28
CA PRO A 562 -19.36 3.25 -8.48
C PRO A 562 -20.19 2.25 -9.31
N ASP A 563 -19.98 0.97 -9.05
CA ASP A 563 -20.87 -0.10 -9.49
C ASP A 563 -22.17 -0.13 -8.66
N VAL A 564 -23.12 -0.96 -9.07
CA VAL A 564 -24.31 -1.24 -8.27
C VAL A 564 -24.19 -2.61 -7.62
N LEU A 565 -24.32 -2.66 -6.29
CA LEU A 565 -24.33 -3.89 -5.50
C LEU A 565 -25.72 -4.08 -4.85
N VAL A 566 -26.25 -5.30 -4.91
CA VAL A 566 -27.55 -5.69 -4.36
C VAL A 566 -27.45 -7.04 -3.66
N THR A 567 -28.02 -7.15 -2.46
CA THR A 567 -28.21 -8.45 -1.79
C THR A 567 -29.45 -9.18 -2.30
N GLU A 568 -29.28 -10.43 -2.70
CA GLU A 568 -30.35 -11.38 -3.01
C GLU A 568 -30.35 -12.51 -1.98
N ASP A 569 -31.42 -13.32 -1.92
CA ASP A 569 -31.61 -14.37 -0.90
C ASP A 569 -30.40 -15.30 -0.67
N GLU A 570 -29.69 -15.68 -1.74
CA GLU A 570 -28.54 -16.60 -1.69
C GLU A 570 -27.33 -16.10 -2.50
N ALA A 571 -27.25 -14.79 -2.77
CA ALA A 571 -26.15 -14.22 -3.54
C ALA A 571 -26.00 -12.71 -3.37
N LEU A 572 -24.81 -12.24 -3.71
CA LEU A 572 -24.58 -10.85 -4.07
C LEU A 572 -24.70 -10.72 -5.58
N ALA A 573 -25.55 -9.82 -6.04
CA ALA A 573 -25.62 -9.43 -7.43
C ALA A 573 -25.01 -8.05 -7.59
N TRP A 574 -24.24 -7.87 -8.65
CA TRP A 574 -23.66 -6.58 -8.98
C TRP A 574 -23.73 -6.28 -10.48
N TYR A 575 -23.67 -5.00 -10.82
CA TYR A 575 -23.77 -4.48 -12.17
C TYR A 575 -22.61 -3.51 -12.40
N PRO A 576 -21.66 -3.83 -13.30
CA PRO A 576 -20.52 -2.97 -13.53
C PRO A 576 -20.95 -1.66 -14.18
N PHE A 577 -20.37 -0.54 -13.76
CA PHE A 577 -20.51 0.71 -14.48
C PHE A 577 -19.58 0.73 -15.72
N LEU A 578 -20.15 1.00 -16.89
CA LEU A 578 -19.49 0.94 -18.19
C LEU A 578 -19.22 2.33 -18.79
N GLY A 579 -19.32 3.39 -17.98
CA GLY A 579 -19.17 4.77 -18.46
C GLY A 579 -20.38 5.20 -19.28
N ASP A 580 -20.12 5.75 -20.48
CA ASP A 580 -21.17 6.27 -21.38
C ASP A 580 -22.24 5.21 -21.74
N GLU A 581 -21.91 3.91 -21.73
CA GLU A 581 -22.87 2.83 -22.00
C GLU A 581 -23.89 2.61 -20.86
N GLY A 582 -23.64 3.17 -19.66
CA GLY A 582 -24.45 2.96 -18.46
C GLY A 582 -24.00 1.74 -17.66
N PHE A 583 -24.92 0.84 -17.33
CA PHE A 583 -24.62 -0.32 -16.48
C PHE A 583 -24.68 -1.63 -17.26
N GLY A 584 -23.69 -2.49 -17.01
CA GLY A 584 -23.53 -3.77 -17.70
C GLY A 584 -24.46 -4.87 -17.21
N ASP A 585 -24.22 -6.08 -17.73
CA ASP A 585 -25.00 -7.26 -17.37
C ASP A 585 -24.82 -7.66 -15.91
N ARG A 586 -25.88 -8.22 -15.32
CA ARG A 586 -25.88 -8.78 -13.96
C ARG A 586 -24.80 -9.85 -13.81
N ALA A 587 -23.88 -9.63 -12.88
CA ALA A 587 -22.99 -10.66 -12.36
C ALA A 587 -23.48 -11.11 -10.98
N ARG A 588 -23.48 -12.42 -10.74
CA ARG A 588 -23.99 -13.02 -9.50
C ARG A 588 -22.91 -13.86 -8.84
N VAL A 589 -22.59 -13.53 -7.59
CA VAL A 589 -21.66 -14.28 -6.75
C VAL A 589 -22.48 -14.99 -5.67
N PRO A 590 -22.50 -16.33 -5.64
CA PRO A 590 -23.21 -17.07 -4.59
C PRO A 590 -22.72 -16.68 -3.20
N ALA A 591 -23.65 -16.47 -2.27
CA ALA A 591 -23.30 -16.23 -0.88
C ALA A 591 -22.65 -17.49 -0.28
N ALA A 592 -21.68 -17.30 0.62
CA ALA A 592 -21.08 -18.42 1.33
C ALA A 592 -22.12 -19.10 2.24
N LEU A 593 -22.11 -20.43 2.30
CA LEU A 593 -22.98 -21.18 3.22
C LEU A 593 -22.62 -20.93 4.69
N ASN A 594 -21.33 -20.68 4.94
CA ASN A 594 -20.77 -20.34 6.23
C ASN A 594 -20.31 -18.88 6.22
N GLU A 595 -20.86 -18.07 7.13
CA GLU A 595 -20.53 -16.65 7.28
C GLU A 595 -19.04 -16.41 7.56
N GLU A 596 -18.34 -17.37 8.19
CA GLU A 596 -16.90 -17.27 8.42
C GLU A 596 -16.08 -17.25 7.12
N LEU A 597 -16.62 -17.80 6.03
CA LEU A 597 -15.93 -17.89 4.74
C LEU A 597 -16.34 -16.80 3.73
N GLY A 598 -17.38 -16.02 4.04
CA GLY A 598 -17.89 -14.96 3.17
C GLY A 598 -19.19 -14.35 3.70
N PRO A 599 -19.62 -13.18 3.18
CA PRO A 599 -20.74 -12.44 3.73
C PRO A 599 -22.06 -13.18 3.54
N ARG A 600 -22.88 -13.16 4.59
CA ARG A 600 -24.27 -13.62 4.58
C ARG A 600 -25.16 -12.57 5.24
N VAL A 601 -25.20 -11.41 4.61
CA VAL A 601 -25.83 -10.20 5.13
C VAL A 601 -26.95 -9.73 4.21
N VAL A 602 -27.89 -8.99 4.78
CA VAL A 602 -28.87 -8.20 4.04
C VAL A 602 -28.45 -6.74 4.21
N LEU A 603 -28.16 -6.03 3.12
CA LEU A 603 -27.64 -4.64 3.20
C LEU A 603 -28.63 -3.67 3.88
N ALA A 604 -29.92 -4.04 3.92
CA ALA A 604 -31.00 -3.30 4.57
C ALA A 604 -31.47 -3.95 5.89
N ASP A 605 -30.59 -4.59 6.66
CA ASP A 605 -30.97 -5.18 7.94
C ASP A 605 -31.40 -4.11 8.96
N ALA A 606 -32.52 -4.34 9.63
CA ALA A 606 -33.06 -3.44 10.65
C ALA A 606 -32.56 -3.75 12.07
N LEU A 607 -31.90 -4.90 12.27
CA LEU A 607 -31.41 -5.39 13.56
C LEU A 607 -29.89 -5.21 13.73
N GLU A 608 -29.16 -5.02 12.64
CA GLU A 608 -27.73 -4.72 12.63
C GLU A 608 -27.35 -3.64 11.62
N SER A 609 -26.24 -2.93 11.86
CA SER A 609 -25.72 -1.96 10.91
C SER A 609 -24.83 -2.67 9.90
N ILE A 610 -25.27 -2.71 8.63
CA ILE A 610 -24.42 -3.11 7.51
C ILE A 610 -23.97 -1.86 6.76
N GLN A 611 -22.67 -1.64 6.72
CA GLN A 611 -22.02 -0.49 6.10
C GLN A 611 -20.99 -0.96 5.06
N LEU A 612 -20.58 -0.02 4.20
CA LEU A 612 -19.45 -0.21 3.30
C LEU A 612 -18.35 0.77 3.72
N ALA A 613 -17.17 0.24 4.03
CA ALA A 613 -16.04 1.05 4.48
C ALA A 613 -14.72 0.31 4.25
N ASP A 614 -13.62 1.04 4.10
CA ASP A 614 -12.28 0.47 3.99
C ASP A 614 -11.72 0.19 5.38
N MET A 615 -11.85 -1.05 5.84
CA MET A 615 -11.41 -1.43 7.19
C MET A 615 -9.94 -1.85 7.22
N SER A 616 -9.36 -2.16 6.05
CA SER A 616 -7.98 -2.63 5.91
C SER A 616 -6.98 -1.54 5.49
N GLY A 617 -7.48 -0.41 4.99
CA GLY A 617 -6.71 0.73 4.49
C GLY A 617 -6.11 0.49 3.11
N ASP A 618 -6.71 -0.38 2.28
CA ASP A 618 -6.22 -0.71 0.94
C ASP A 618 -6.95 0.03 -0.19
N GLY A 619 -7.93 0.87 0.15
CA GLY A 619 -8.76 1.67 -0.72
C GLY A 619 -9.90 0.91 -1.39
N LEU A 620 -10.26 -0.28 -0.90
CA LEU A 620 -11.43 -1.02 -1.34
C LEU A 620 -12.55 -0.95 -0.29
N ALA A 621 -13.80 -0.91 -0.76
CA ALA A 621 -14.95 -0.88 0.12
C ALA A 621 -15.32 -2.30 0.61
N ASP A 622 -15.08 -2.57 1.89
CA ASP A 622 -15.42 -3.83 2.53
C ASP A 622 -16.87 -3.84 3.00
N ILE A 623 -17.48 -5.04 3.12
CA ILE A 623 -18.76 -5.17 3.82
C ILE A 623 -18.46 -5.21 5.32
N VAL A 624 -19.04 -4.28 6.07
CA VAL A 624 -18.83 -4.17 7.52
C VAL A 624 -20.14 -4.40 8.24
N ARG A 625 -20.10 -5.24 9.28
CA ARG A 625 -21.22 -5.44 10.20
C ARG A 625 -20.86 -4.95 11.58
N ILE A 626 -21.73 -4.11 12.15
CA ILE A 626 -21.54 -3.51 13.46
C ILE A 626 -22.75 -3.83 14.34
N ARG A 627 -22.47 -4.44 15.48
CA ARG A 627 -23.38 -4.72 16.59
C ARG A 627 -22.77 -4.18 17.87
N ASN A 628 -23.59 -4.05 18.92
CA ASN A 628 -23.11 -3.57 20.21
C ASN A 628 -22.05 -4.53 20.80
N GLY A 629 -20.77 -4.14 20.76
CA GLY A 629 -19.65 -4.98 21.22
C GLY A 629 -19.17 -6.04 20.23
N ASP A 630 -19.58 -6.00 18.96
CA ASP A 630 -19.10 -6.92 17.91
C ASP A 630 -18.99 -6.19 16.58
N VAL A 631 -17.78 -6.13 16.03
CA VAL A 631 -17.49 -5.55 14.72
C VAL A 631 -16.71 -6.54 13.88
N CYS A 632 -17.19 -6.79 12.66
CA CYS A 632 -16.47 -7.60 11.69
C CYS A 632 -16.63 -7.06 10.28
N TYR A 633 -15.70 -7.43 9.40
CA TYR A 633 -15.77 -7.10 7.98
C TYR A 633 -15.41 -8.30 7.09
N TRP A 634 -15.89 -8.26 5.85
CA TRP A 634 -15.47 -9.18 4.79
C TRP A 634 -14.76 -8.35 3.73
N PRO A 635 -13.46 -8.64 3.48
CA PRO A 635 -12.65 -7.79 2.62
C PRO A 635 -13.05 -7.93 1.15
N ASN A 636 -13.08 -6.84 0.41
CA ASN A 636 -13.41 -6.88 -1.02
C ASN A 636 -12.27 -7.53 -1.84
N LEU A 637 -12.59 -8.59 -2.58
CA LEU A 637 -11.66 -9.31 -3.46
C LEU A 637 -11.86 -9.00 -4.95
N GLY A 638 -12.73 -8.05 -5.27
CA GLY A 638 -13.09 -7.65 -6.62
C GLY A 638 -14.26 -8.43 -7.20
N TYR A 639 -14.97 -7.79 -8.14
CA TYR A 639 -15.96 -8.46 -8.99
C TYR A 639 -17.09 -9.16 -8.22
N GLY A 640 -17.49 -8.59 -7.09
CA GLY A 640 -18.57 -9.04 -6.21
C GLY A 640 -18.14 -10.14 -5.24
N GLN A 641 -16.85 -10.51 -5.23
CA GLN A 641 -16.29 -11.50 -4.31
C GLN A 641 -15.79 -10.81 -3.06
N PHE A 642 -16.08 -11.40 -1.91
CA PHE A 642 -15.61 -10.94 -0.61
C PHE A 642 -14.95 -12.09 0.13
N GLY A 643 -13.90 -11.79 0.89
CA GLY A 643 -13.07 -12.76 1.58
C GLY A 643 -13.70 -13.33 2.85
N ALA A 644 -12.90 -14.10 3.59
CA ALA A 644 -13.30 -14.66 4.88
C ALA A 644 -13.53 -13.54 5.91
N LYS A 645 -14.39 -13.81 6.90
CA LYS A 645 -14.75 -12.81 7.92
C LYS A 645 -13.54 -12.45 8.78
N ILE A 646 -13.33 -11.17 9.01
CA ILE A 646 -12.35 -10.65 9.97
C ILE A 646 -13.12 -9.99 11.10
N THR A 647 -13.09 -10.58 12.29
CA THR A 647 -13.69 -10.00 13.50
C THR A 647 -12.62 -9.21 14.25
N LEU A 648 -12.92 -7.95 14.58
CA LEU A 648 -12.00 -7.07 15.29
C LEU A 648 -11.86 -7.51 16.75
N ASP A 649 -10.63 -7.48 17.29
CA ASP A 649 -10.40 -7.70 18.72
C ASP A 649 -10.81 -6.48 19.56
N ASP A 650 -10.91 -6.70 20.87
CA ASP A 650 -11.04 -5.66 21.90
C ASP A 650 -12.25 -4.73 21.76
N VAL A 651 -13.29 -5.15 21.02
CA VAL A 651 -14.52 -4.37 20.85
C VAL A 651 -15.36 -4.43 22.13
N ALA A 652 -15.30 -3.38 22.94
CA ALA A 652 -16.21 -3.19 24.06
C ALA A 652 -17.62 -2.80 23.57
N PRO A 653 -18.68 -3.09 24.35
CA PRO A 653 -20.00 -2.53 24.07
C PRO A 653 -19.94 -1.00 23.92
N PHE A 654 -20.59 -0.50 22.87
CA PHE A 654 -20.67 0.93 22.56
C PHE A 654 -21.63 1.65 23.49
N ASP A 655 -22.66 0.96 23.97
CA ASP A 655 -23.68 1.48 24.88
C ASP A 655 -24.34 0.36 25.69
N ASP A 656 -25.22 0.74 26.62
CA ASP A 656 -26.14 -0.21 27.26
C ASP A 656 -27.04 -0.87 26.20
N ALA A 657 -27.35 -2.16 26.39
CA ALA A 657 -28.09 -2.94 25.39
C ALA A 657 -29.49 -2.39 25.06
N GLU A 658 -30.12 -1.66 25.99
CA GLU A 658 -31.42 -1.00 25.78
C GLU A 658 -31.31 0.38 25.13
N ALA A 659 -30.14 1.02 25.19
CA ALA A 659 -29.88 2.37 24.66
C ALA A 659 -29.19 2.34 23.28
N PHE A 660 -28.50 1.23 22.96
CA PHE A 660 -27.78 1.09 21.69
C PHE A 660 -28.72 1.24 20.49
N ASP A 661 -28.40 2.19 19.61
CA ASP A 661 -29.08 2.36 18.32
C ASP A 661 -28.06 2.41 17.18
N GLN A 662 -28.20 1.47 16.25
CA GLN A 662 -27.34 1.36 15.07
C GLN A 662 -27.34 2.60 14.17
N ARG A 663 -28.42 3.41 14.20
CA ARG A 663 -28.53 4.66 13.43
C ARG A 663 -27.55 5.75 13.93
N ARG A 664 -26.95 5.55 15.10
CA ARG A 664 -26.03 6.50 15.76
C ARG A 664 -24.55 6.21 15.48
N ILE A 665 -24.27 5.24 14.60
CA ILE A 665 -22.91 4.93 14.14
C ILE A 665 -22.54 5.83 12.96
N ARG A 666 -21.32 6.36 12.95
CA ARG A 666 -20.65 6.93 11.78
C ARG A 666 -19.30 6.27 11.59
N LEU A 667 -18.86 6.22 10.34
CA LEU A 667 -17.60 5.64 9.91
C LEU A 667 -16.84 6.70 9.12
N ALA A 668 -15.57 6.93 9.48
CA ALA A 668 -14.67 7.86 8.79
C ALA A 668 -13.24 7.60 9.24
N ASP A 669 -12.26 7.88 8.37
CA ASP A 669 -10.86 7.99 8.78
C ASP A 669 -10.64 9.35 9.48
N ILE A 670 -10.40 9.31 10.79
CA ILE A 670 -10.26 10.51 11.63
C ILE A 670 -8.79 10.83 11.83
N ASP A 671 -7.95 9.82 11.95
CA ASP A 671 -6.54 9.96 12.30
C ASP A 671 -5.59 9.94 11.08
N GLY A 672 -6.14 9.77 9.89
CA GLY A 672 -5.39 9.75 8.63
C GLY A 672 -4.55 8.49 8.47
N SER A 673 -4.90 7.40 9.18
CA SER A 673 -4.22 6.11 9.08
C SER A 673 -4.50 5.39 7.76
N GLY A 674 -5.55 5.81 7.03
CA GLY A 674 -6.12 5.14 5.87
C GLY A 674 -7.17 4.10 6.24
N THR A 675 -7.27 3.69 7.51
CA THR A 675 -8.31 2.77 7.97
C THR A 675 -9.52 3.53 8.48
N THR A 676 -10.71 2.97 8.26
CA THR A 676 -11.95 3.60 8.73
C THR A 676 -12.12 3.41 10.25
N ASP A 677 -12.23 4.52 10.98
CA ASP A 677 -12.55 4.56 12.41
C ASP A 677 -14.07 4.54 12.66
N LEU A 678 -14.45 4.24 13.91
CA LEU A 678 -15.84 4.19 14.35
C LEU A 678 -16.17 5.33 15.32
N ILE A 679 -17.32 5.96 15.08
CA ILE A 679 -17.87 7.04 15.89
C ILE A 679 -19.26 6.61 16.35
N TYR A 680 -19.48 6.64 17.67
CA TYR A 680 -20.79 6.37 18.25
C TYR A 680 -21.34 7.61 18.96
N LEU A 681 -22.56 8.01 18.59
CA LEU A 681 -23.25 9.19 19.11
C LEU A 681 -24.18 8.78 20.27
N ALA A 682 -23.64 8.62 21.47
CA ALA A 682 -24.42 8.24 22.64
C ALA A 682 -25.24 9.42 23.19
N ASP A 683 -26.25 9.14 24.02
CA ASP A 683 -27.07 10.19 24.66
C ASP A 683 -26.25 11.10 25.60
N ASP A 684 -25.16 10.59 26.17
CA ASP A 684 -24.28 11.30 27.11
C ASP A 684 -23.02 11.88 26.46
N GLY A 685 -22.80 11.66 25.15
CA GLY A 685 -21.67 12.22 24.42
C GLY A 685 -21.21 11.38 23.21
N ILE A 686 -20.14 11.84 22.56
CA ILE A 686 -19.56 11.13 21.42
C ILE A 686 -18.41 10.24 21.89
N ARG A 687 -18.33 9.03 21.34
CA ARG A 687 -17.25 8.07 21.59
C ARG A 687 -16.54 7.74 20.29
N LEU A 688 -15.23 7.98 20.23
CA LEU A 688 -14.37 7.61 19.11
C LEU A 688 -13.65 6.30 19.39
N TYR A 689 -13.56 5.45 18.38
CA TYR A 689 -12.86 4.17 18.42
C TYR A 689 -11.97 4.07 17.19
N PHE A 690 -10.65 4.08 17.41
CA PHE A 690 -9.67 4.07 16.33
C PHE A 690 -9.42 2.65 15.85
N ASN A 691 -9.36 2.50 14.54
CA ASN A 691 -9.04 1.24 13.90
C ASN A 691 -7.53 0.97 13.96
N ARG A 692 -7.16 -0.14 14.62
CA ARG A 692 -5.76 -0.57 14.75
C ARG A 692 -5.36 -1.46 13.60
N SER A 693 -5.20 -0.84 12.42
CA SER A 693 -4.70 -1.48 11.19
C SER A 693 -5.56 -2.68 10.72
N GLY A 694 -6.88 -2.58 10.90
CA GLY A 694 -7.85 -3.59 10.50
C GLY A 694 -7.94 -4.81 11.42
N ASN A 695 -7.38 -4.75 12.62
CA ASN A 695 -7.26 -5.90 13.54
C ASN A 695 -8.09 -5.77 14.81
N SER A 696 -8.22 -4.56 15.34
CA SER A 696 -8.95 -4.28 16.57
C SER A 696 -9.45 -2.83 16.60
N LEU A 697 -10.34 -2.53 17.54
CA LEU A 697 -10.72 -1.16 17.85
C LEU A 697 -10.04 -0.72 19.16
N SER A 698 -9.72 0.57 19.26
CA SER A 698 -9.27 1.15 20.53
C SER A 698 -10.38 1.12 21.58
N GLU A 699 -10.03 1.34 22.85
CA GLU A 699 -11.05 1.77 23.81
C GLU A 699 -11.66 3.11 23.39
N ALA A 700 -12.85 3.42 23.92
CA ALA A 700 -13.55 4.66 23.64
C ALA A 700 -12.73 5.88 24.08
N ARG A 701 -12.44 6.78 23.15
CA ARG A 701 -11.99 8.14 23.44
C ARG A 701 -13.22 9.06 23.44
N PRO A 702 -13.69 9.54 24.61
CA PRO A 702 -14.83 10.44 24.65
C PRO A 702 -14.44 11.81 24.09
N LEU A 703 -15.33 12.41 23.30
CA LEU A 703 -15.24 13.81 22.92
C LEU A 703 -16.20 14.67 23.74
N PRO A 704 -15.98 15.99 23.83
CA PRO A 704 -16.92 16.90 24.46
C PRO A 704 -18.32 16.79 23.85
N PRO A 705 -19.38 16.95 24.67
CA PRO A 705 -20.74 16.81 24.20
C PRO A 705 -21.09 17.92 23.21
N LEU A 706 -21.87 17.57 22.19
CA LEU A 706 -22.51 18.50 21.27
C LEU A 706 -23.74 19.14 21.95
N PRO A 707 -24.30 20.26 21.41
CA PRO A 707 -25.39 20.99 22.05
C PRO A 707 -26.58 20.11 22.48
N HIS A 708 -26.96 19.17 21.62
CA HIS A 708 -27.83 18.03 21.93
C HIS A 708 -27.67 16.96 20.84
N LEU A 709 -28.06 15.73 21.16
CA LEU A 709 -28.07 14.59 20.25
C LEU A 709 -29.47 13.98 20.28
N ASP A 710 -30.37 14.49 19.44
CA ASP A 710 -31.71 13.91 19.24
C ASP A 710 -31.90 13.49 17.77
N ASP A 711 -33.01 12.80 17.48
CA ASP A 711 -33.31 12.27 16.15
C ASP A 711 -33.52 13.36 15.06
N VAL A 712 -33.54 14.65 15.43
CA VAL A 712 -33.72 15.80 14.51
C VAL A 712 -32.39 16.43 14.12
N VAL A 713 -31.32 16.12 14.86
CA VAL A 713 -29.95 16.58 14.59
C VAL A 713 -29.30 15.72 13.51
N ASN A 714 -28.52 16.37 12.64
CA ASN A 714 -27.62 15.71 11.71
C ASN A 714 -26.17 15.82 12.20
N VAL A 715 -25.52 14.68 12.41
CA VAL A 715 -24.07 14.59 12.65
C VAL A 715 -23.44 13.75 11.56
N MET A 716 -22.41 14.28 10.90
CA MET A 716 -21.67 13.59 9.84
C MET A 716 -20.18 13.87 9.94
N ALA A 717 -19.37 13.04 9.29
CA ALA A 717 -17.94 13.24 9.15
C ALA A 717 -17.65 13.80 7.74
N ALA A 718 -16.95 14.93 7.65
CA ALA A 718 -16.59 15.57 6.38
C ALA A 718 -15.30 16.39 6.53
N ASP A 719 -14.45 16.47 5.51
CA ASP A 719 -13.27 17.33 5.53
C ASP A 719 -13.66 18.79 5.23
N LEU A 720 -14.18 19.49 6.24
CA LEU A 720 -14.51 20.93 6.10
C LEU A 720 -13.27 21.82 6.13
N LEU A 721 -12.15 21.35 6.66
CA LEU A 721 -10.96 22.17 6.88
C LEU A 721 -10.03 22.14 5.67
N GLY A 722 -10.09 21.08 4.87
CA GLY A 722 -9.24 20.86 3.70
C GLY A 722 -7.87 20.32 4.04
N ASN A 723 -7.77 19.55 5.11
CA ASN A 723 -6.50 18.99 5.57
C ASN A 723 -6.39 17.47 5.30
N GLY A 724 -7.35 16.88 4.60
CA GLY A 724 -7.39 15.47 4.26
C GLY A 724 -7.89 14.56 5.40
N THR A 725 -8.36 15.11 6.51
CA THR A 725 -8.94 14.36 7.64
C THR A 725 -10.39 14.77 7.87
N ALA A 726 -11.24 13.82 8.26
CA ALA A 726 -12.64 14.14 8.48
C ALA A 726 -12.83 14.92 9.80
N CYS A 727 -13.77 15.86 9.81
CA CYS A 727 -14.28 16.50 11.02
C CYS A 727 -15.74 16.19 11.28
N LEU A 728 -16.15 16.12 12.56
CA LEU A 728 -17.56 15.96 12.89
C LEU A 728 -18.27 17.29 12.73
N VAL A 729 -19.29 17.26 11.89
CA VAL A 729 -20.18 18.38 11.60
C VAL A 729 -21.51 18.11 12.28
N TRP A 730 -21.84 18.92 13.29
CA TRP A 730 -23.16 18.95 13.90
C TRP A 730 -24.02 20.03 13.27
N SER A 731 -25.27 19.70 12.96
CA SER A 731 -26.25 20.64 12.41
C SER A 731 -27.67 20.30 12.85
N SER A 732 -28.48 21.34 13.10
CA SER A 732 -29.91 21.21 13.42
C SER A 732 -30.76 22.11 12.52
N SER A 733 -31.90 21.58 12.09
CA SER A 733 -32.93 22.33 11.37
C SER A 733 -33.89 23.11 12.29
N LEU A 734 -33.78 22.93 13.62
CA LEU A 734 -34.71 23.52 14.56
C LEU A 734 -34.49 25.04 14.70
N PRO A 735 -35.56 25.85 14.75
CA PRO A 735 -35.44 27.31 14.90
C PRO A 735 -34.74 27.75 16.20
N GLY A 736 -34.82 26.93 17.26
CA GLY A 736 -34.15 27.20 18.54
C GLY A 736 -32.63 27.12 18.47
N ASP A 737 -32.10 26.36 17.50
CA ASP A 737 -30.67 26.17 17.28
C ASP A 737 -30.12 27.10 16.20
N ALA A 738 -30.90 28.12 15.82
CA ALA A 738 -30.51 29.09 14.82
C ALA A 738 -29.23 29.87 15.15
N ALA A 739 -28.80 29.87 16.42
CA ALA A 739 -27.53 30.46 16.85
C ALA A 739 -26.35 29.46 16.87
N HIS A 740 -26.61 28.16 16.68
CA HIS A 740 -25.64 27.06 16.82
C HIS A 740 -25.45 26.29 15.50
N ARG A 741 -25.72 26.93 14.36
CA ARG A 741 -26.02 26.25 13.08
C ARG A 741 -24.93 25.31 12.56
N PHE A 742 -23.71 25.38 13.10
CA PHE A 742 -22.63 24.43 12.86
C PHE A 742 -21.71 24.37 14.07
N ALA A 743 -21.50 23.20 14.65
CA ALA A 743 -20.55 22.99 15.75
C ALA A 743 -19.60 21.86 15.31
N THR A 744 -18.32 22.21 15.09
CA THR A 744 -17.29 21.29 14.58
C THR A 744 -16.51 20.63 15.71
N SER A 745 -16.28 19.32 15.62
CA SER A 745 -15.11 18.68 16.26
C SER A 745 -14.55 17.57 15.38
N THR A 746 -13.39 17.79 14.77
CA THR A 746 -12.21 16.96 15.03
C THR A 746 -11.01 17.85 15.13
#